data_AF-A0A522VQV0-F1
#
_entry.id   AF-A0A522VQV0-F1
#
_cell.length_a   1.000
_cell.length_b   1.000
_cell.length_c   1.000
_cell.angle_alpha   90.00
_cell.angle_beta   90.00
_cell.angle_gamma   90.00
#
_symmetry.space_group_name_H-M   'P 1'
#
loop_
_entity.id
_entity.type
_entity.pdbx_description
1 polymer ?
#
loop_
_entity_poly.entity_id
_entity_poly.type
_entity_poly.pdbx_seq_one_letter_code
_entity_poly.pdbx_strand_id
1 'polypeptide(L)'
;MSVFINRRNAWISCFATILLLAFSPTLSLAIPATTTDVVASRRHDLDEQKSSIDRLRGTVEKKRADLQKLRDAGDAVAVDAALLEETRLEKEAGEIELQSTELDLLETAHTQNDLATAIEQLQDKLKSLRAGTLQNAERVLAGKIEQQLAEKHNLLALEREQQTLWNQRGQLIKEKLQLVKEYWSLLNERYAAIQSNQREAALIELEKHLKLESDRLLSLSTALHEKLGTVTGSTPDAEAGKSLLLTQIKEADESSYLLKVQLQAEKAAYSLNQLAGMLRGKDLAAPRLASIVEEVDGINQELNAALNLTQGKSDVLRQLLAVKQKRQSNKAAIQQKLRREQQIVGDLIEQFARQVSTLQQLTKQAGKVAETAHQIYQETLKRSLTARHKLPGEFFEWKALLHETLLLPQTLLKTAQEVAIQYWRAMTQSDAAHLFALLALTASWLWCWRQIARLPTLQAAADLQHGAGFSATALTVALALLRDNRLSLSFCLLSLTAGWMVDVDARAFTLLSLSFALWFGGRLPLGLAYWLLLSPLVARAEWKQNLYRVYQWFIVLSVLLALYLMLGHLDIITDELLALAERAFMLFIACAFLAALHLRPRVLAWLKRVAPSRWYKIARLASFLFLAFMLGAASLGVAGYVNLAWAMAGHLAWLLLVVVGWYIVRGVLHDLCNSLKNQALSYSDRGVLWAQDVIDPLHQLLRLLLAVVAAVCLFQIYGWDAESPVLQAVGRAMTRPWFHIGEQSFDVQRMLFTGLFVFLLFATTRWIRKFSFRWIYAGVSDIGVQNSLAAFTQYGLFLLGVLILLKTLGLDLTSLAIFTGAVGVGIGLGLQSIANNFISGIILLLERPLKTKDLVTVAGIEGEVSDIGIRSVTVRTY
;
A
#
# COMPACT_ATOMS: atom_id res chain seq x y z
N MET A 1 28.53 -13.03 -50.64
CA MET A 1 28.69 -13.51 -52.03
C MET A 1 27.46 -14.35 -52.39
N SER A 2 26.35 -13.71 -52.74
CA SER A 2 25.12 -14.33 -53.29
C SER A 2 23.98 -13.32 -53.55
N VAL A 3 24.31 -12.05 -53.82
CA VAL A 3 23.30 -10.98 -54.10
C VAL A 3 23.20 -10.67 -55.61
N PHE A 4 23.86 -11.45 -56.47
CA PHE A 4 23.94 -11.17 -57.92
C PHE A 4 23.04 -12.02 -58.83
N ILE A 5 22.17 -12.88 -58.29
CA ILE A 5 21.33 -13.77 -59.11
C ILE A 5 19.89 -13.83 -58.57
N ASN A 6 19.16 -12.71 -58.58
CA ASN A 6 17.69 -12.78 -58.75
C ASN A 6 17.00 -11.46 -59.18
N ARG A 7 17.75 -10.47 -59.68
CA ARG A 7 17.16 -9.22 -60.22
C ARG A 7 16.92 -9.22 -61.74
N ARG A 8 17.15 -10.36 -62.43
CA ARG A 8 17.06 -10.44 -63.90
C ARG A 8 15.71 -10.95 -64.44
N ASN A 9 14.83 -11.52 -63.61
CA ASN A 9 13.54 -12.08 -64.07
C ASN A 9 12.31 -11.20 -63.81
N ALA A 10 12.42 -10.12 -63.03
CA ALA A 10 11.30 -9.21 -62.79
C ALA A 10 11.13 -8.13 -63.87
N TRP A 11 12.20 -7.76 -64.59
CA TRP A 11 12.14 -6.79 -65.69
C TRP A 11 11.66 -7.40 -67.02
N ILE A 12 11.78 -8.73 -67.20
CA ILE A 12 11.40 -9.41 -68.44
C ILE A 12 9.88 -9.67 -68.51
N SER A 13 9.18 -9.75 -67.37
CA SER A 13 7.71 -9.92 -67.39
C SER A 13 6.96 -8.59 -67.59
N CYS A 14 7.47 -7.47 -67.04
CA CYS A 14 6.85 -6.15 -67.21
C CYS A 14 7.07 -5.53 -68.61
N PHE A 15 8.11 -5.93 -69.35
CA PHE A 15 8.35 -5.42 -70.71
C PHE A 15 7.65 -6.24 -71.81
N ALA A 16 7.21 -7.47 -71.50
CA ALA A 16 6.49 -8.34 -72.44
C ALA A 16 5.00 -8.00 -72.57
N THR A 17 4.41 -7.29 -71.61
CA THR A 17 2.97 -6.93 -71.63
C THR A 17 2.69 -5.57 -72.29
N ILE A 18 3.71 -4.72 -72.48
CA ILE A 18 3.54 -3.36 -73.03
C ILE A 18 3.82 -3.32 -74.55
N LEU A 19 4.53 -4.31 -75.11
CA LEU A 19 4.95 -4.33 -76.52
C LEU A 19 4.05 -5.15 -77.46
N LEU A 20 2.93 -5.70 -76.95
CA LEU A 20 1.92 -6.42 -77.74
C LEU A 20 0.64 -5.59 -78.00
N LEU A 21 0.70 -4.26 -77.80
CA LEU A 21 -0.40 -3.31 -78.01
C LEU A 21 -0.14 -2.30 -79.15
N ALA A 22 0.67 -2.67 -80.15
CA ALA A 22 0.98 -1.78 -81.28
C ALA A 22 1.03 -2.51 -82.63
N PHE A 23 -0.02 -3.24 -83.02
CA PHE A 23 -0.36 -3.57 -84.42
C PHE A 23 -1.79 -4.16 -84.46
N SER A 24 -2.78 -3.29 -84.67
CA SER A 24 -4.15 -3.67 -85.11
C SER A 24 -4.11 -4.18 -86.56
N PRO A 25 -5.02 -5.07 -87.06
CA PRO A 25 -6.47 -4.86 -87.01
C PRO A 25 -7.37 -6.13 -87.02
N THR A 26 -8.45 -6.12 -86.24
CA THR A 26 -9.77 -6.56 -86.73
C THR A 26 -10.84 -5.86 -85.92
N LEU A 27 -11.68 -5.10 -86.62
CA LEU A 27 -12.97 -4.68 -86.12
C LEU A 27 -13.75 -5.92 -85.66
N SER A 28 -14.03 -6.03 -84.36
CA SER A 28 -15.32 -6.55 -83.92
C SER A 28 -16.02 -5.42 -83.16
N LEU A 29 -17.00 -4.83 -83.83
CA LEU A 29 -18.02 -4.00 -83.20
C LEU A 29 -18.61 -4.82 -82.04
N ALA A 30 -18.27 -4.45 -80.80
CA ALA A 30 -18.94 -4.99 -79.62
C ALA A 30 -20.41 -4.55 -79.69
N ILE A 31 -21.24 -5.52 -80.06
CA ILE A 31 -22.70 -5.49 -80.03
C ILE A 31 -23.13 -4.99 -78.63
N PRO A 32 -24.16 -4.13 -78.49
CA PRO A 32 -24.69 -3.82 -77.17
C PRO A 32 -25.19 -5.12 -76.56
N ALA A 33 -24.51 -5.59 -75.49
CA ALA A 33 -24.90 -6.80 -74.78
C ALA A 33 -26.39 -6.70 -74.43
N THR A 34 -27.16 -7.69 -74.83
CA THR A 34 -28.57 -7.77 -74.46
C THR A 34 -28.66 -7.87 -72.93
N THR A 35 -29.68 -7.27 -72.33
CA THR A 35 -29.87 -7.23 -70.85
C THR A 35 -29.89 -8.62 -70.19
N THR A 36 -30.13 -9.67 -70.98
CA THR A 36 -30.00 -11.09 -70.61
C THR A 36 -28.56 -11.51 -70.27
N ASP A 37 -27.54 -10.93 -70.90
CA ASP A 37 -26.13 -11.29 -70.65
C ASP A 37 -25.63 -10.75 -69.29
N VAL A 38 -26.14 -9.60 -68.84
CA VAL A 38 -25.79 -9.00 -67.54
C VAL A 38 -26.34 -9.84 -66.38
N VAL A 39 -27.59 -10.31 -66.50
CA VAL A 39 -28.22 -11.19 -65.51
C VAL A 39 -27.51 -12.55 -65.45
N ALA A 40 -27.07 -13.08 -66.59
CA ALA A 40 -26.32 -14.34 -66.65
C ALA A 40 -24.91 -14.21 -66.04
N SER A 41 -24.19 -13.12 -66.34
CA SER A 41 -22.89 -12.82 -65.73
C SER A 41 -23.00 -12.68 -64.22
N ARG A 42 -24.03 -11.96 -63.72
CA ARG A 42 -24.20 -11.76 -62.28
C ARG A 42 -24.54 -13.05 -61.53
N ARG A 43 -25.24 -13.99 -62.17
CA ARG A 43 -25.47 -15.34 -61.63
C ARG A 43 -24.18 -16.14 -61.54
N HIS A 44 -23.30 -16.04 -62.54
CA HIS A 44 -21.99 -16.70 -62.51
C HIS A 44 -21.12 -16.20 -61.36
N ASP A 45 -21.08 -14.87 -61.14
CA ASP A 45 -20.36 -14.26 -60.01
C ASP A 45 -20.88 -14.75 -58.65
N LEU A 46 -22.21 -14.89 -58.51
CA LEU A 46 -22.86 -15.42 -57.30
C LEU A 46 -22.47 -16.87 -57.03
N ASP A 47 -22.38 -17.71 -58.07
CA ASP A 47 -21.96 -19.10 -57.94
C ASP A 47 -20.46 -19.21 -57.57
N GLU A 48 -19.61 -18.33 -58.11
CA GLU A 48 -18.21 -18.25 -57.69
C GLU A 48 -18.09 -17.82 -56.22
N GLN A 49 -18.89 -16.84 -55.79
CA GLN A 49 -18.93 -16.40 -54.38
C GLN A 49 -19.35 -17.53 -53.45
N LYS A 50 -20.37 -18.32 -53.81
CA LYS A 50 -20.80 -19.52 -53.05
C LYS A 50 -19.63 -20.52 -52.91
N SER A 51 -18.90 -20.78 -53.99
CA SER A 51 -17.70 -21.65 -53.94
C SER A 51 -16.60 -21.10 -53.03
N SER A 52 -16.45 -19.77 -52.94
CA SER A 52 -15.48 -19.12 -52.05
C SER A 52 -15.86 -19.27 -50.58
N ILE A 53 -17.17 -19.19 -50.28
CA ILE A 53 -17.73 -19.37 -48.94
C ILE A 53 -17.51 -20.81 -48.46
N ASP A 54 -17.71 -21.80 -49.32
CA ASP A 54 -17.47 -23.20 -48.97
C ASP A 54 -15.98 -23.49 -48.73
N ARG A 55 -15.08 -22.90 -49.54
CA ARG A 55 -13.63 -22.94 -49.28
C ARG A 55 -13.28 -22.31 -47.93
N LEU A 56 -13.87 -21.15 -47.62
CA LEU A 56 -13.66 -20.45 -46.35
C LEU A 56 -14.16 -21.29 -45.17
N ARG A 57 -15.33 -21.92 -45.28
CA ARG A 57 -15.88 -22.83 -44.26
C ARG A 57 -14.91 -23.99 -43.98
N GLY A 58 -14.33 -24.60 -45.01
CA GLY A 58 -13.30 -25.62 -44.84
C GLY A 58 -12.05 -25.13 -44.10
N THR A 59 -11.63 -23.87 -44.33
CA THR A 59 -10.50 -23.28 -43.58
C THR A 59 -10.84 -22.99 -42.11
N VAL A 60 -12.08 -22.59 -41.82
CA VAL A 60 -12.57 -22.38 -40.45
C VAL A 60 -12.55 -23.69 -39.67
N GLU A 61 -13.06 -24.77 -40.27
CA GLU A 61 -13.06 -26.10 -39.66
C GLU A 61 -11.64 -26.62 -39.42
N LYS A 62 -10.73 -26.42 -40.39
CA LYS A 62 -9.32 -26.77 -40.22
C LYS A 62 -8.69 -26.01 -39.05
N LYS A 63 -8.92 -24.69 -38.95
CA LYS A 63 -8.35 -23.88 -37.86
C LYS A 63 -8.94 -24.27 -36.50
N ARG A 64 -10.23 -24.63 -36.45
CA ARG A 64 -10.88 -25.17 -35.25
C ARG A 64 -10.23 -26.49 -34.82
N ALA A 65 -9.93 -27.38 -35.76
CA ALA A 65 -9.21 -28.63 -35.49
C ALA A 65 -7.78 -28.37 -35.01
N ASP A 66 -7.06 -27.41 -35.59
CA ASP A 66 -5.70 -27.04 -35.18
C ASP A 66 -5.69 -26.43 -33.76
N LEU A 67 -6.66 -25.59 -33.43
CA LEU A 67 -6.84 -25.05 -32.08
C LEU A 67 -7.13 -26.15 -31.06
N GLN A 68 -7.96 -27.13 -31.42
CA GLN A 68 -8.26 -28.25 -30.55
C GLN A 68 -7.04 -29.15 -30.34
N LYS A 69 -6.29 -29.46 -31.40
CA LYS A 69 -5.00 -30.15 -31.27
C LYS A 69 -4.03 -29.41 -30.35
N LEU A 70 -3.98 -28.08 -30.43
CA LEU A 70 -3.11 -27.28 -29.55
C LEU A 70 -3.54 -27.40 -28.09
N ARG A 71 -4.86 -27.38 -27.80
CA ARG A 71 -5.39 -27.61 -26.44
C ARG A 71 -5.10 -29.02 -25.94
N ASP A 72 -5.34 -30.03 -26.76
CA ASP A 72 -5.20 -31.45 -26.40
C ASP A 72 -3.73 -31.86 -26.19
N ALA A 73 -2.80 -31.27 -26.94
CA ALA A 73 -1.38 -31.60 -26.87
C ALA A 73 -0.69 -31.12 -25.58
N GLY A 74 -1.35 -30.32 -24.72
CA GLY A 74 -0.75 -29.79 -23.50
C GLY A 74 0.60 -29.09 -23.77
N ASP A 75 1.60 -29.24 -22.91
CA ASP A 75 2.90 -28.57 -23.03
C ASP A 75 3.87 -29.19 -24.07
N ALA A 76 3.46 -30.23 -24.81
CA ALA A 76 4.37 -31.03 -25.63
C ALA A 76 4.73 -30.45 -27.01
N VAL A 77 4.14 -29.33 -27.42
CA VAL A 77 4.38 -28.72 -28.74
C VAL A 77 5.50 -27.69 -28.66
N ALA A 78 6.59 -27.92 -29.38
CA ALA A 78 7.66 -26.93 -29.55
C ALA A 78 7.13 -25.71 -30.32
N VAL A 79 7.08 -24.55 -29.65
CA VAL A 79 6.61 -23.29 -30.24
C VAL A 79 7.80 -22.46 -30.68
N ASP A 80 7.94 -22.25 -31.99
CA ASP A 80 9.02 -21.44 -32.57
C ASP A 80 8.55 -20.01 -32.91
N ALA A 81 9.50 -19.07 -32.90
CA ALA A 81 9.22 -17.66 -33.22
C ALA A 81 8.66 -17.46 -34.64
N ALA A 82 9.04 -18.32 -35.59
CA ALA A 82 8.53 -18.28 -36.96
C ALA A 82 7.02 -18.57 -37.02
N LEU A 83 6.55 -19.54 -36.23
CA LEU A 83 5.14 -19.93 -36.16
C LEU A 83 4.28 -18.84 -35.50
N LEU A 84 4.82 -18.14 -34.52
CA LEU A 84 4.16 -16.98 -33.89
C LEU A 84 3.99 -15.82 -34.88
N GLU A 85 5.01 -15.53 -35.69
CA GLU A 85 4.91 -14.48 -36.72
C GLU A 85 3.98 -14.88 -37.88
N GLU A 86 4.01 -16.13 -38.30
CA GLU A 86 3.08 -16.63 -39.33
C GLU A 86 1.61 -16.47 -38.91
N THR A 87 1.30 -16.84 -37.67
CA THR A 87 -0.07 -16.70 -37.13
C THR A 87 -0.46 -15.24 -36.85
N ARG A 88 0.51 -14.38 -36.55
CA ARG A 88 0.28 -12.93 -36.45
C ARG A 88 -0.08 -12.35 -37.82
N LEU A 89 0.66 -12.70 -38.86
CA LEU A 89 0.37 -12.28 -40.23
C LEU A 89 -0.99 -12.81 -40.73
N GLU A 90 -1.35 -14.04 -40.36
CA GLU A 90 -2.68 -14.61 -40.66
C GLU A 90 -3.80 -13.81 -39.99
N LYS A 91 -3.60 -13.37 -38.73
CA LYS A 91 -4.54 -12.50 -38.02
C LYS A 91 -4.69 -11.15 -38.72
N GLU A 92 -3.59 -10.49 -39.06
CA GLU A 92 -3.59 -9.19 -39.74
C GLU A 92 -4.26 -9.30 -41.12
N ALA A 93 -3.98 -10.35 -41.88
CA ALA A 93 -4.62 -10.62 -43.16
C ALA A 93 -6.14 -10.85 -43.02
N GLY A 94 -6.58 -11.56 -41.97
CA GLY A 94 -8.00 -11.77 -41.69
C GLY A 94 -8.75 -10.49 -41.28
N GLU A 95 -8.09 -9.55 -40.59
CA GLU A 95 -8.66 -8.24 -40.27
C GLU A 95 -8.86 -7.38 -41.53
N ILE A 96 -7.91 -7.44 -42.47
CA ILE A 96 -8.01 -6.78 -43.78
C ILE A 96 -9.13 -7.39 -44.63
N GLU A 97 -9.24 -8.73 -44.67
CA GLU A 97 -10.30 -9.43 -45.42
C GLU A 97 -11.70 -9.11 -44.88
N LEU A 98 -11.81 -8.90 -43.56
CA LEU A 98 -13.06 -8.47 -42.95
C LEU A 98 -13.43 -7.04 -43.37
N GLN A 99 -12.46 -6.12 -43.35
CA GLN A 99 -12.68 -4.73 -43.77
C GLN A 99 -13.08 -4.63 -45.25
N SER A 100 -12.44 -5.40 -46.14
CA SER A 100 -12.85 -5.43 -47.55
C SER A 100 -14.27 -5.96 -47.73
N THR A 101 -14.63 -7.02 -46.99
CA THR A 101 -15.99 -7.60 -47.05
C THR A 101 -17.06 -6.62 -46.51
N GLU A 102 -16.73 -5.84 -45.49
CA GLU A 102 -17.63 -4.78 -44.97
C GLU A 102 -17.79 -3.63 -45.97
N LEU A 103 -16.75 -3.28 -46.72
CA LEU A 103 -16.83 -2.30 -47.82
C LEU A 103 -17.69 -2.81 -48.99
N ASP A 104 -17.50 -4.07 -49.41
CA ASP A 104 -18.29 -4.69 -50.48
C ASP A 104 -19.78 -4.76 -50.12
N LEU A 105 -20.09 -4.96 -48.83
CA LEU A 105 -21.46 -4.97 -48.32
C LEU A 105 -22.10 -3.57 -48.35
N LEU A 106 -21.32 -2.52 -48.05
CA LEU A 106 -21.76 -1.13 -48.18
C LEU A 106 -22.00 -0.75 -49.66
N GLU A 107 -21.13 -1.18 -50.57
CA GLU A 107 -21.30 -0.97 -52.00
C GLU A 107 -22.56 -1.66 -52.52
N THR A 108 -22.78 -2.92 -52.14
CA THR A 108 -23.99 -3.69 -52.48
C THR A 108 -25.27 -3.04 -51.91
N ALA A 109 -25.20 -2.44 -50.72
CA ALA A 109 -26.33 -1.69 -50.16
C ALA A 109 -26.64 -0.42 -50.97
N HIS A 110 -25.59 0.26 -51.47
CA HIS A 110 -25.76 1.44 -52.32
C HIS A 110 -26.38 1.08 -53.68
N THR A 111 -25.89 0.02 -54.33
CA THR A 111 -26.46 -0.46 -55.61
C THR A 111 -27.92 -0.88 -55.48
N GLN A 112 -28.30 -1.53 -54.37
CA GLN A 112 -29.70 -1.86 -54.09
C GLN A 112 -30.58 -0.61 -53.95
N ASN A 113 -30.08 0.44 -53.29
CA ASN A 113 -30.82 1.69 -53.12
C ASN A 113 -31.02 2.43 -54.45
N ASP A 114 -29.98 2.46 -55.29
CA ASP A 114 -30.05 3.04 -56.64
C ASP A 114 -31.04 2.27 -57.53
N LEU A 115 -31.01 0.94 -57.47
CA LEU A 115 -31.96 0.08 -58.19
C LEU A 115 -33.40 0.27 -57.68
N ALA A 116 -33.60 0.41 -56.37
CA ALA A 116 -34.91 0.69 -55.78
C ALA A 116 -35.47 2.04 -56.24
N THR A 117 -34.62 3.08 -56.24
CA THR A 117 -34.98 4.43 -56.72
C THR A 117 -35.32 4.42 -58.21
N ALA A 118 -34.54 3.68 -59.02
CA ALA A 118 -34.81 3.54 -60.45
C ALA A 118 -36.13 2.77 -60.72
N ILE A 119 -36.46 1.76 -59.91
CA ILE A 119 -37.74 1.04 -59.99
C ILE A 119 -38.90 1.98 -59.65
N GLU A 120 -38.78 2.79 -58.60
CA GLU A 120 -39.81 3.76 -58.20
C GLU A 120 -40.06 4.81 -59.31
N GLN A 121 -39.00 5.36 -59.90
CA GLN A 121 -39.11 6.28 -61.04
C GLN A 121 -39.80 5.64 -62.26
N LEU A 122 -39.49 4.38 -62.58
CA LEU A 122 -40.13 3.66 -63.67
C LEU A 122 -41.60 3.33 -63.35
N GLN A 123 -41.92 3.00 -62.10
CA GLN A 123 -43.29 2.77 -61.64
C GLN A 123 -44.14 4.04 -61.73
N ASP A 124 -43.61 5.18 -61.31
CA ASP A 124 -44.34 6.45 -61.37
C ASP A 124 -44.50 6.94 -62.81
N LYS A 125 -43.49 6.73 -63.66
CA LYS A 125 -43.61 6.97 -65.10
C LYS A 125 -44.68 6.09 -65.73
N LEU A 126 -44.77 4.83 -65.33
CA LEU A 126 -45.80 3.90 -65.79
C LEU A 126 -47.21 4.25 -65.27
N LYS A 127 -47.35 4.71 -64.02
CA LYS A 127 -48.62 5.24 -63.47
C LYS A 127 -49.08 6.49 -64.22
N SER A 128 -48.16 7.41 -64.53
CA SER A 128 -48.48 8.63 -65.27
C SER A 128 -48.96 8.35 -66.70
N LEU A 129 -48.39 7.34 -67.36
CA LEU A 129 -48.80 6.89 -68.70
C LEU A 129 -50.16 6.17 -68.68
N ARG A 130 -50.51 5.47 -67.59
CA ARG A 130 -51.80 4.79 -67.44
C ARG A 130 -52.96 5.71 -67.02
N ALA A 131 -52.69 6.90 -66.50
CA ALA A 131 -53.70 7.86 -66.06
C ALA A 131 -54.34 8.68 -67.22
N GLY A 132 -53.79 8.62 -68.43
CA GLY A 132 -54.34 9.22 -69.66
C GLY A 132 -55.02 8.22 -70.59
N THR A 133 -55.90 8.69 -71.49
CA THR A 133 -56.52 7.86 -72.54
C THR A 133 -55.48 7.40 -73.58
N LEU A 134 -54.99 6.17 -73.40
CA LEU A 134 -53.85 5.58 -74.13
C LEU A 134 -54.08 5.42 -75.66
N GLN A 135 -53.25 6.08 -76.47
CA GLN A 135 -53.09 5.78 -77.91
C GLN A 135 -52.19 4.54 -78.16
N ASN A 136 -52.26 3.92 -79.34
CA ASN A 136 -51.50 2.68 -79.67
C ASN A 136 -49.98 2.79 -79.44
N ALA A 137 -49.37 3.97 -79.61
CA ALA A 137 -47.95 4.20 -79.36
C ALA A 137 -47.58 4.17 -77.86
N GLU A 138 -48.47 4.66 -77.00
CA GLU A 138 -48.26 4.70 -75.55
C GLU A 138 -48.39 3.30 -74.91
N ARG A 139 -49.16 2.39 -75.53
CA ARG A 139 -49.23 0.97 -75.13
C ARG A 139 -47.92 0.22 -75.38
N VAL A 140 -47.26 0.46 -76.53
CA VAL A 140 -45.96 -0.15 -76.84
C VAL A 140 -44.89 0.39 -75.88
N LEU A 141 -44.95 1.67 -75.55
CA LEU A 141 -44.01 2.32 -74.63
C LEU A 141 -44.23 1.85 -73.17
N ALA A 142 -45.47 1.66 -72.75
CA ALA A 142 -45.82 1.05 -71.47
C ALA A 142 -45.31 -0.40 -71.37
N GLY A 143 -45.49 -1.22 -72.42
CA GLY A 143 -44.97 -2.59 -72.45
C GLY A 143 -43.44 -2.67 -72.37
N LYS A 144 -42.73 -1.71 -72.97
CA LYS A 144 -41.26 -1.60 -72.86
C LYS A 144 -40.81 -1.20 -71.44
N ILE A 145 -41.56 -0.31 -70.77
CA ILE A 145 -41.30 0.06 -69.36
C ILE A 145 -41.59 -1.12 -68.43
N GLU A 146 -42.65 -1.90 -68.68
CA GLU A 146 -42.94 -3.13 -67.92
C GLU A 146 -41.82 -4.17 -68.03
N GLN A 147 -41.26 -4.35 -69.23
CA GLN A 147 -40.11 -5.22 -69.43
C GLN A 147 -38.87 -4.72 -68.67
N GLN A 148 -38.56 -3.43 -68.75
CA GLN A 148 -37.44 -2.84 -68.00
C GLN A 148 -37.64 -2.94 -66.47
N LEU A 149 -38.87 -2.80 -66.01
CA LEU A 149 -39.23 -2.92 -64.60
C LEU A 149 -39.08 -4.37 -64.09
N ALA A 150 -39.52 -5.36 -64.87
CA ALA A 150 -39.30 -6.77 -64.57
C ALA A 150 -37.79 -7.13 -64.52
N GLU A 151 -36.99 -6.59 -65.44
CA GLU A 151 -35.53 -6.77 -65.44
C GLU A 151 -34.86 -6.15 -64.21
N LYS A 152 -35.24 -4.92 -63.84
CA LYS A 152 -34.72 -4.25 -62.63
C LYS A 152 -35.12 -4.95 -61.34
N HIS A 153 -36.34 -5.50 -61.27
CA HIS A 153 -36.74 -6.35 -60.14
C HIS A 153 -35.91 -7.64 -60.03
N ASN A 154 -35.58 -8.28 -61.15
CA ASN A 154 -34.71 -9.46 -61.17
C ASN A 154 -33.28 -9.13 -60.72
N LEU A 155 -32.72 -7.99 -61.16
CA LEU A 155 -31.41 -7.52 -60.71
C LEU A 155 -31.40 -7.18 -59.21
N LEU A 156 -32.44 -6.52 -58.71
CA LEU A 156 -32.58 -6.23 -57.27
C LEU A 156 -32.67 -7.52 -56.43
N ALA A 157 -33.34 -8.56 -56.94
CA ALA A 157 -33.41 -9.86 -56.28
C ALA A 157 -32.02 -10.53 -56.20
N LEU A 158 -31.22 -10.45 -57.27
CA LEU A 158 -29.84 -10.97 -57.29
C LEU A 158 -28.91 -10.19 -56.35
N GLU A 159 -29.01 -8.86 -56.30
CA GLU A 159 -28.23 -8.03 -55.36
C GLU A 159 -28.61 -8.31 -53.89
N ARG A 160 -29.88 -8.66 -53.61
CA ARG A 160 -30.30 -9.13 -52.28
C ARG A 160 -29.69 -10.48 -51.94
N GLU A 161 -29.68 -11.42 -52.88
CA GLU A 161 -28.98 -12.70 -52.71
C GLU A 161 -27.48 -12.48 -52.44
N GLN A 162 -26.85 -11.58 -53.19
CA GLN A 162 -25.45 -11.23 -52.99
C GLN A 162 -25.17 -10.66 -51.60
N GLN A 163 -26.03 -9.77 -51.10
CA GLN A 163 -25.92 -9.25 -49.74
C GLN A 163 -26.02 -10.36 -48.69
N THR A 164 -26.87 -11.37 -48.89
CA THR A 164 -26.94 -12.52 -47.97
C THR A 164 -25.65 -13.35 -47.99
N LEU A 165 -25.04 -13.53 -49.15
CA LEU A 165 -23.76 -14.23 -49.28
C LEU A 165 -22.61 -13.42 -48.65
N TRP A 166 -22.58 -12.10 -48.84
CA TRP A 166 -21.60 -11.23 -48.18
C TRP A 166 -21.73 -11.25 -46.66
N ASN A 167 -22.96 -11.26 -46.13
CA ASN A 167 -23.20 -11.43 -44.71
C ASN A 167 -22.69 -12.79 -44.19
N GLN A 168 -22.96 -13.88 -44.90
CA GLN A 168 -22.46 -15.21 -44.56
C GLN A 168 -20.94 -15.28 -44.58
N ARG A 169 -20.32 -14.71 -45.62
CA ARG A 169 -18.85 -14.62 -45.74
C ARG A 169 -18.27 -13.81 -44.58
N GLY A 170 -18.84 -12.64 -44.28
CA GLY A 170 -18.42 -11.78 -43.18
C GLY A 170 -18.53 -12.48 -41.83
N GLN A 171 -19.59 -13.26 -41.58
CA GLN A 171 -19.73 -14.08 -40.37
C GLN A 171 -18.64 -15.15 -40.26
N LEU A 172 -18.37 -15.89 -41.35
CA LEU A 172 -17.31 -16.90 -41.36
C LEU A 172 -15.91 -16.30 -41.20
N ILE A 173 -15.63 -15.13 -41.77
CA ILE A 173 -14.37 -14.40 -41.54
C ILE A 173 -14.27 -13.98 -40.08
N LYS A 174 -15.34 -13.46 -39.47
CA LYS A 174 -15.37 -13.09 -38.04
C LYS A 174 -15.09 -14.30 -37.16
N GLU A 175 -15.72 -15.44 -37.45
CA GLU A 175 -15.49 -16.69 -36.74
C GLU A 175 -14.05 -17.20 -36.89
N LYS A 176 -13.54 -17.24 -38.13
CA LYS A 176 -12.14 -17.59 -38.40
C LYS A 176 -11.18 -16.69 -37.63
N LEU A 177 -11.43 -15.38 -37.65
CA LEU A 177 -10.61 -14.39 -36.97
C LEU A 177 -10.62 -14.59 -35.45
N GLN A 178 -11.77 -14.95 -34.88
CA GLN A 178 -11.87 -15.29 -33.46
C GLN A 178 -11.02 -16.52 -33.12
N LEU A 179 -11.11 -17.59 -33.93
CA LEU A 179 -10.30 -18.79 -33.76
C LEU A 179 -8.80 -18.51 -33.92
N VAL A 180 -8.40 -17.70 -34.90
CA VAL A 180 -6.99 -17.30 -35.11
C VAL A 180 -6.49 -16.44 -33.95
N LYS A 181 -7.31 -15.52 -33.42
CA LYS A 181 -6.96 -14.70 -32.25
C LYS A 181 -6.71 -15.57 -31.02
N GLU A 182 -7.58 -16.55 -30.78
CA GLU A 182 -7.46 -17.48 -29.66
C GLU A 182 -6.27 -18.44 -29.83
N TYR A 183 -6.03 -18.92 -31.05
CA TYR A 183 -4.86 -19.72 -31.38
C TYR A 183 -3.57 -18.94 -31.13
N TRP A 184 -3.50 -17.69 -31.60
CA TRP A 184 -2.35 -16.81 -31.40
C TRP A 184 -2.11 -16.50 -29.93
N SER A 185 -3.17 -16.23 -29.14
CA SER A 185 -3.00 -15.94 -27.71
C SER A 185 -2.45 -17.13 -26.94
N LEU A 186 -2.97 -18.34 -27.18
CA LEU A 186 -2.47 -19.57 -26.56
C LEU A 186 -1.01 -19.85 -26.95
N LEU A 187 -0.67 -19.65 -28.24
CA LEU A 187 0.67 -19.88 -28.74
C LEU A 187 1.67 -18.86 -28.18
N ASN A 188 1.26 -17.60 -28.04
CA ASN A 188 2.05 -16.54 -27.42
C ASN A 188 2.28 -16.81 -25.92
N GLU A 189 1.26 -17.27 -25.21
CA GLU A 189 1.36 -17.64 -23.79
C GLU A 189 2.36 -18.79 -23.59
N ARG A 190 2.28 -19.84 -24.42
CA ARG A 190 3.23 -20.97 -24.37
C ARG A 190 4.64 -20.56 -24.74
N TYR A 191 4.81 -19.76 -25.79
CA TYR A 191 6.12 -19.25 -26.17
C TYR A 191 6.76 -18.43 -25.03
N ALA A 192 5.96 -17.57 -24.38
CA ALA A 192 6.39 -16.81 -23.22
C ALA A 192 6.75 -17.71 -22.03
N ALA A 193 5.94 -18.74 -21.74
CA ALA A 193 6.22 -19.71 -20.68
C ALA A 193 7.52 -20.50 -20.94
N ILE A 194 7.75 -20.96 -22.18
CA ILE A 194 8.98 -21.65 -22.57
C ILE A 194 10.20 -20.74 -22.36
N GLN A 195 10.13 -19.46 -22.81
CA GLN A 195 11.23 -18.52 -22.58
C GLN A 195 11.47 -18.22 -21.10
N SER A 196 10.40 -18.11 -20.30
CA SER A 196 10.50 -17.91 -18.85
C SER A 196 11.22 -19.08 -18.20
N ASN A 197 10.80 -20.32 -18.50
CA ASN A 197 11.40 -21.53 -17.95
C ASN A 197 12.86 -21.69 -18.37
N GLN A 198 13.21 -21.37 -19.62
CA GLN A 198 14.60 -21.39 -20.09
C GLN A 198 15.47 -20.37 -19.34
N ARG A 199 14.97 -19.15 -19.11
CA ARG A 199 15.67 -18.13 -18.34
C ARG A 199 15.81 -18.49 -16.87
N GLU A 200 14.78 -19.08 -16.27
CA GLU A 200 14.82 -19.55 -14.89
C GLU A 200 15.84 -20.69 -14.71
N ALA A 201 15.86 -21.66 -15.63
CA ALA A 201 16.87 -22.72 -15.64
C ALA A 201 18.31 -22.15 -15.74
N ALA A 202 18.52 -21.16 -16.61
CA ALA A 202 19.80 -20.48 -16.75
C ALA A 202 20.20 -19.72 -15.46
N LEU A 203 19.24 -19.10 -14.75
CA LEU A 203 19.49 -18.46 -13.46
C LEU A 203 19.86 -19.46 -12.36
N ILE A 204 19.19 -20.62 -12.31
CA ILE A 204 19.51 -21.68 -11.35
C ILE A 204 20.94 -22.21 -11.59
N GLU A 205 21.31 -22.41 -12.85
CA GLU A 205 22.66 -22.83 -13.22
C GLU A 205 23.71 -21.78 -12.86
N LEU A 206 23.44 -20.50 -13.16
CA LEU A 206 24.30 -19.37 -12.78
C LEU A 206 24.45 -19.26 -11.25
N GLU A 207 23.36 -19.41 -10.50
CA GLU A 207 23.38 -19.41 -9.04
C GLU A 207 24.27 -20.51 -8.48
N LYS A 208 24.18 -21.73 -9.04
CA LYS A 208 25.03 -22.85 -8.64
C LYS A 208 26.50 -22.56 -8.91
N HIS A 209 26.83 -22.01 -10.07
CA HIS A 209 28.19 -21.64 -10.44
C HIS A 209 28.76 -20.55 -9.52
N LEU A 210 28.01 -19.46 -9.29
CA LEU A 210 28.45 -18.34 -8.44
C LEU A 210 28.61 -18.74 -6.98
N LYS A 211 27.73 -19.62 -6.45
CA LYS A 211 27.88 -20.18 -5.10
C LYS A 211 29.16 -21.00 -4.95
N LEU A 212 29.42 -21.89 -5.90
CA LEU A 212 30.61 -22.74 -5.87
C LEU A 212 31.90 -21.90 -5.90
N GLU A 213 31.96 -20.86 -6.74
CA GLU A 213 33.12 -19.97 -6.80
C GLU A 213 33.25 -19.09 -5.53
N SER A 214 32.12 -18.65 -4.95
CA SER A 214 32.12 -17.95 -3.66
C SER A 214 32.68 -18.82 -2.53
N ASP A 215 32.30 -20.10 -2.46
CA ASP A 215 32.78 -21.04 -1.43
C ASP A 215 34.28 -21.35 -1.61
N ARG A 216 34.74 -21.42 -2.86
CA ARG A 216 36.16 -21.52 -3.20
C ARG A 216 36.95 -20.31 -2.71
N LEU A 217 36.43 -19.09 -2.86
CA LEU A 217 37.09 -17.87 -2.37
C LEU A 217 37.10 -17.81 -0.83
N LEU A 218 36.01 -18.22 -0.17
CA LEU A 218 35.94 -18.28 1.29
C LEU A 218 36.93 -19.31 1.87
N SER A 219 37.02 -20.50 1.28
CA SER A 219 38.01 -21.49 1.69
C SER A 219 39.45 -21.01 1.47
N LEU A 220 39.73 -20.32 0.35
CA LEU A 220 41.02 -19.66 0.13
C LEU A 220 41.31 -18.60 1.20
N SER A 221 40.34 -17.77 1.57
CA SER A 221 40.45 -16.79 2.65
C SER A 221 40.78 -17.45 3.99
N THR A 222 40.11 -18.55 4.36
CA THR A 222 40.42 -19.30 5.59
C THR A 222 41.82 -19.89 5.60
N ALA A 223 42.29 -20.45 4.47
CA ALA A 223 43.65 -20.97 4.36
C ALA A 223 44.71 -19.86 4.45
N LEU A 224 44.41 -18.65 3.94
CA LEU A 224 45.27 -17.49 4.11
C LEU A 224 45.30 -16.98 5.56
N HIS A 225 44.17 -17.03 6.26
CA HIS A 225 44.10 -16.70 7.70
C HIS A 225 44.95 -17.65 8.54
N GLU A 226 44.94 -18.94 8.23
CA GLU A 226 45.79 -19.93 8.90
C GLU A 226 47.28 -19.61 8.66
N LYS A 227 47.67 -19.32 7.41
CA LYS A 227 49.03 -18.87 7.07
C LYS A 227 49.44 -17.59 7.81
N LEU A 228 48.53 -16.63 7.96
CA LEU A 228 48.79 -15.39 8.70
C LEU A 228 49.16 -15.67 10.17
N GLY A 229 48.53 -16.67 10.80
CA GLY A 229 48.81 -17.07 12.18
C GLY A 229 50.20 -17.70 12.39
N THR A 230 50.81 -18.24 11.34
CA THR A 230 52.14 -18.89 11.40
C THR A 230 53.31 -17.90 11.28
N VAL A 231 53.05 -16.65 10.86
CA VAL A 231 54.09 -15.62 10.70
C VAL A 231 54.32 -14.90 12.03
N THR A 232 55.34 -15.32 12.78
CA THR A 232 55.76 -14.71 14.05
C THR A 232 57.12 -14.01 13.91
N GLY A 233 57.16 -12.69 14.11
CA GLY A 233 58.40 -11.89 14.07
C GLY A 233 58.21 -10.44 13.63
N SER A 234 59.03 -9.52 14.16
CA SER A 234 58.96 -8.06 13.95
C SER A 234 59.92 -7.52 12.88
N THR A 235 60.38 -8.37 11.94
CA THR A 235 61.32 -7.92 10.91
C THR A 235 60.58 -7.15 9.80
N PRO A 236 61.20 -6.12 9.17
CA PRO A 236 60.56 -5.35 8.11
C PRO A 236 60.08 -6.19 6.91
N ASP A 237 60.69 -7.36 6.66
CA ASP A 237 60.27 -8.27 5.60
C ASP A 237 59.11 -9.19 6.02
N ALA A 238 59.02 -9.55 7.32
CA ALA A 238 57.89 -10.27 7.89
C ALA A 238 56.64 -9.36 7.99
N GLU A 239 56.81 -8.08 8.33
CA GLU A 239 55.72 -7.09 8.32
C GLU A 239 55.17 -6.84 6.91
N ALA A 240 56.04 -6.73 5.90
CA ALA A 240 55.63 -6.61 4.50
C ALA A 240 54.97 -7.90 3.97
N GLY A 241 55.38 -9.08 4.46
CA GLY A 241 54.70 -10.34 4.17
C GLY A 241 53.32 -10.43 4.80
N LYS A 242 53.19 -9.98 6.06
CA LYS A 242 51.91 -9.92 6.79
C LYS A 242 50.92 -8.96 6.13
N SER A 243 51.37 -7.80 5.67
CA SER A 243 50.51 -6.84 4.97
C SER A 243 50.03 -7.36 3.62
N LEU A 244 50.87 -8.12 2.90
CA LEU A 244 50.49 -8.75 1.64
C LEU A 244 49.43 -9.83 1.86
N LEU A 245 49.61 -10.71 2.85
CA LEU A 245 48.63 -11.73 3.22
C LEU A 245 47.28 -11.11 3.62
N LEU A 246 47.29 -10.04 4.42
CA LEU A 246 46.06 -9.30 4.76
C LEU A 246 45.38 -8.70 3.53
N THR A 247 46.15 -8.28 2.53
CA THR A 247 45.60 -7.74 1.28
C THR A 247 44.98 -8.84 0.41
N GLN A 248 45.58 -10.05 0.39
CA GLN A 248 45.04 -11.22 -0.31
C GLN A 248 43.79 -11.81 0.36
N ILE A 249 43.73 -11.81 1.71
CA ILE A 249 42.52 -12.17 2.46
C ILE A 249 41.39 -11.22 2.07
N LYS A 250 41.67 -9.91 2.08
CA LYS A 250 40.68 -8.90 1.70
C LYS A 250 40.24 -9.03 0.24
N GLU A 251 41.13 -9.40 -0.67
CA GLU A 251 40.80 -9.71 -2.06
C GLU A 251 39.81 -10.86 -2.18
N ALA A 252 40.05 -11.97 -1.47
CA ALA A 252 39.17 -13.13 -1.48
C ALA A 252 37.77 -12.80 -0.92
N ASP A 253 37.71 -12.09 0.21
CA ASP A 253 36.45 -11.71 0.86
C ASP A 253 35.64 -10.71 0.01
N GLU A 254 36.28 -9.69 -0.53
CA GLU A 254 35.60 -8.67 -1.35
C GLU A 254 35.20 -9.22 -2.72
N SER A 255 35.96 -10.15 -3.29
CA SER A 255 35.56 -10.85 -4.52
C SER A 255 34.36 -11.77 -4.29
N SER A 256 34.31 -12.50 -3.17
CA SER A 256 33.13 -13.28 -2.77
C SER A 256 31.89 -12.38 -2.60
N TYR A 257 32.06 -11.19 -2.00
CA TYR A 257 30.99 -10.21 -1.91
C TYR A 257 30.50 -9.75 -3.29
N LEU A 258 31.39 -9.41 -4.22
CA LEU A 258 31.02 -9.01 -5.58
C LEU A 258 30.22 -10.10 -6.32
N LEU A 259 30.58 -11.38 -6.18
CA LEU A 259 29.84 -12.49 -6.79
C LEU A 259 28.40 -12.59 -6.24
N LYS A 260 28.21 -12.37 -4.94
CA LYS A 260 26.87 -12.35 -4.32
C LYS A 260 26.05 -11.17 -4.83
N VAL A 261 26.65 -9.98 -4.93
CA VAL A 261 26.00 -8.78 -5.48
C VAL A 261 25.66 -8.96 -6.96
N GLN A 262 26.51 -9.64 -7.73
CA GLN A 262 26.24 -9.97 -9.13
C GLN A 262 25.04 -10.92 -9.26
N LEU A 263 24.97 -11.97 -8.44
CA LEU A 263 23.81 -12.86 -8.41
C LEU A 263 22.52 -12.11 -8.07
N GLN A 264 22.56 -11.22 -7.07
CA GLN A 264 21.41 -10.38 -6.70
C GLN A 264 20.99 -9.45 -7.85
N ALA A 265 21.95 -8.82 -8.54
CA ALA A 265 21.68 -7.95 -9.67
C ALA A 265 21.02 -8.70 -10.84
N GLU A 266 21.47 -9.91 -11.16
CA GLU A 266 20.88 -10.75 -12.21
C GLU A 266 19.47 -11.22 -11.87
N LYS A 267 19.24 -11.65 -10.62
CA LYS A 267 17.89 -11.99 -10.13
C LYS A 267 16.95 -10.79 -10.21
N ALA A 268 17.39 -9.62 -9.74
CA ALA A 268 16.62 -8.39 -9.81
C ALA A 268 16.30 -7.98 -11.26
N ALA A 269 17.28 -8.09 -12.17
CA ALA A 269 17.07 -7.78 -13.59
C ALA A 269 16.03 -8.70 -14.24
N TYR A 270 16.04 -9.99 -13.90
CA TYR A 270 15.04 -10.95 -14.37
C TYR A 270 13.64 -10.60 -13.86
N SER A 271 13.47 -10.41 -12.55
CA SER A 271 12.19 -10.05 -11.95
C SER A 271 11.64 -8.73 -12.51
N LEU A 272 12.48 -7.70 -12.64
CA LEU A 272 12.08 -6.41 -13.22
C LEU A 272 11.59 -6.55 -14.66
N ASN A 273 12.24 -7.38 -15.48
CA ASN A 273 11.81 -7.62 -16.85
C ASN A 273 10.48 -8.40 -16.91
N GLN A 274 10.27 -9.34 -16.00
CA GLN A 274 9.01 -10.08 -15.89
C GLN A 274 7.86 -9.14 -15.49
N LEU A 275 8.06 -8.32 -14.45
CA LEU A 275 7.08 -7.36 -13.96
C LEU A 275 6.78 -6.28 -15.01
N ALA A 276 7.80 -5.77 -15.70
CA ALA A 276 7.63 -4.86 -16.83
C ALA A 276 6.85 -5.50 -18.00
N GLY A 277 7.01 -6.80 -18.22
CA GLY A 277 6.21 -7.57 -19.18
C GLY A 277 4.75 -7.65 -18.78
N MET A 278 4.46 -7.94 -17.50
CA MET A 278 3.09 -7.98 -16.98
C MET A 278 2.40 -6.62 -17.11
N LEU A 279 3.07 -5.52 -16.78
CA LEU A 279 2.53 -4.16 -16.87
C LEU A 279 2.15 -3.72 -18.30
N ARG A 280 2.63 -4.42 -19.34
CA ARG A 280 2.22 -4.18 -20.74
C ARG A 280 0.87 -4.84 -21.09
N GLY A 281 0.40 -5.79 -20.29
CA GLY A 281 -0.92 -6.40 -20.43
C GLY A 281 -2.02 -5.40 -20.05
N LYS A 282 -3.12 -5.34 -20.82
CA LYS A 282 -4.12 -4.26 -20.70
C LYS A 282 -5.12 -4.39 -19.55
N ASP A 283 -5.22 -5.53 -18.87
CA ASP A 283 -6.31 -5.78 -17.90
C ASP A 283 -5.83 -6.47 -16.62
N LEU A 284 -4.94 -5.82 -15.86
CA LEU A 284 -4.57 -6.30 -14.52
C LEU A 284 -5.54 -5.76 -13.46
N ALA A 285 -6.08 -6.65 -12.63
CA ALA A 285 -6.89 -6.26 -11.48
C ALA A 285 -6.08 -5.42 -10.47
N ALA A 286 -6.74 -4.46 -9.80
CA ALA A 286 -6.10 -3.56 -8.84
C ALA A 286 -5.30 -4.25 -7.71
N PRO A 287 -5.74 -5.39 -7.12
CA PRO A 287 -4.95 -6.09 -6.10
C PRO A 287 -3.63 -6.66 -6.65
N ARG A 288 -3.64 -7.15 -7.89
CA ARG A 288 -2.44 -7.67 -8.55
C ARG A 288 -1.46 -6.55 -8.92
N LEU A 289 -1.97 -5.39 -9.34
CA LEU A 289 -1.16 -4.19 -9.56
C LEU A 289 -0.52 -3.70 -8.26
N ALA A 290 -1.24 -3.73 -7.13
CA ALA A 290 -0.68 -3.37 -5.83
C ALA A 290 0.50 -4.28 -5.44
N SER A 291 0.37 -5.61 -5.63
CA SER A 291 1.49 -6.53 -5.38
C SER A 291 2.68 -6.31 -6.31
N ILE A 292 2.42 -5.94 -7.57
CA ILE A 292 3.50 -5.62 -8.54
C ILE A 292 4.24 -4.36 -8.10
N VAL A 293 3.52 -3.32 -7.66
CA VAL A 293 4.13 -2.09 -7.14
C VAL A 293 5.03 -2.40 -5.94
N GLU A 294 4.53 -3.17 -4.97
CA GLU A 294 5.28 -3.56 -3.78
C GLU A 294 6.55 -4.36 -4.12
N GLU A 295 6.45 -5.31 -5.06
CA GLU A 295 7.58 -6.13 -5.49
C GLU A 295 8.65 -5.29 -6.21
N VAL A 296 8.23 -4.37 -7.09
CA VAL A 296 9.16 -3.47 -7.80
C VAL A 296 9.85 -2.50 -6.82
N ASP A 297 9.11 -1.96 -5.85
CA ASP A 297 9.68 -1.09 -4.83
C ASP A 297 10.67 -1.82 -3.93
N GLY A 298 10.35 -3.06 -3.54
CA GLY A 298 11.27 -3.94 -2.82
C GLY A 298 12.57 -4.14 -3.57
N ILE A 299 12.50 -4.50 -4.86
CA ILE A 299 13.68 -4.67 -5.72
C ILE A 299 14.47 -3.35 -5.82
N ASN A 300 13.79 -2.22 -6.00
CA ASN A 300 14.44 -0.92 -6.12
C ASN A 300 15.17 -0.54 -4.82
N GLN A 301 14.59 -0.81 -3.64
CA GLN A 301 15.22 -0.58 -2.36
C GLN A 301 16.46 -1.47 -2.16
N GLU A 302 16.37 -2.76 -2.47
CA GLU A 302 17.49 -3.69 -2.39
C GLU A 302 18.66 -3.29 -3.31
N LEU A 303 18.35 -2.91 -4.56
CA LEU A 303 19.36 -2.44 -5.52
C LEU A 303 20.04 -1.14 -5.04
N ASN A 304 19.27 -0.19 -4.49
CA ASN A 304 19.83 1.04 -3.91
C ASN A 304 20.73 0.75 -2.70
N ALA A 305 20.34 -0.18 -1.82
CA ALA A 305 21.16 -0.58 -0.69
C ALA A 305 22.47 -1.24 -1.14
N ALA A 306 22.40 -2.16 -2.12
CA ALA A 306 23.57 -2.80 -2.71
C ALA A 306 24.49 -1.78 -3.40
N LEU A 307 23.93 -0.82 -4.13
CA LEU A 307 24.68 0.26 -4.78
C LEU A 307 25.43 1.11 -3.76
N ASN A 308 24.75 1.61 -2.73
CA ASN A 308 25.35 2.45 -1.69
C ASN A 308 26.48 1.71 -0.94
N LEU A 309 26.27 0.44 -0.61
CA LEU A 309 27.27 -0.38 0.08
C LEU A 309 28.49 -0.67 -0.81
N THR A 310 28.27 -1.01 -2.09
CA THR A 310 29.33 -1.29 -3.05
C THR A 310 30.15 -0.03 -3.35
N GLN A 311 29.50 1.13 -3.47
CA GLN A 311 30.17 2.43 -3.58
C GLN A 311 31.01 2.75 -2.35
N GLY A 312 30.44 2.62 -1.14
CA GLY A 312 31.16 2.85 0.11
C GLY A 312 32.40 1.95 0.25
N LYS A 313 32.29 0.67 -0.12
CA LYS A 313 33.44 -0.26 -0.15
C LYS A 313 34.49 0.15 -1.19
N SER A 314 34.08 0.58 -2.39
CA SER A 314 34.98 1.09 -3.42
C SER A 314 35.77 2.32 -2.95
N ASP A 315 35.11 3.25 -2.27
CA ASP A 315 35.75 4.46 -1.73
C ASP A 315 36.78 4.12 -0.64
N VAL A 316 36.47 3.16 0.24
CA VAL A 316 37.43 2.65 1.24
C VAL A 316 38.64 2.00 0.56
N LEU A 317 38.44 1.22 -0.52
CA LEU A 317 39.54 0.62 -1.27
C LEU A 317 40.42 1.69 -1.94
N ARG A 318 39.83 2.77 -2.49
CA ARG A 318 40.59 3.90 -3.05
C ARG A 318 41.42 4.62 -1.99
N GLN A 319 40.86 4.84 -0.79
CA GLN A 319 41.62 5.41 0.33
C GLN A 319 42.77 4.49 0.75
N LEU A 320 42.54 3.17 0.81
CA LEU A 320 43.59 2.19 1.12
C LEU A 320 44.70 2.18 0.06
N LEU A 321 44.35 2.29 -1.22
CA LEU A 321 45.33 2.39 -2.30
C LEU A 321 46.18 3.66 -2.15
N ALA A 322 45.56 4.81 -1.85
CA ALA A 322 46.28 6.07 -1.63
C ALA A 322 47.26 6.00 -0.44
N VAL A 323 46.89 5.29 0.63
CA VAL A 323 47.78 5.03 1.78
C VAL A 323 48.94 4.09 1.39
N LYS A 324 48.66 3.02 0.63
CA LYS A 324 49.67 2.05 0.19
C LYS A 324 50.62 2.62 -0.87
N GLN A 325 50.19 3.55 -1.71
CA GLN A 325 51.03 4.23 -2.71
C GLN A 325 52.09 5.14 -2.06
N LYS A 326 51.82 5.69 -0.88
CA LYS A 326 52.78 6.53 -0.12
C LYS A 326 53.92 5.72 0.52
N ARG A 327 53.86 4.39 0.56
CA ARG A 327 54.91 3.54 1.15
C ARG A 327 55.99 3.22 0.10
N GLN A 328 57.25 3.54 0.42
CA GLN A 328 58.42 3.21 -0.42
C GLN A 328 59.50 2.51 0.42
N SER A 329 60.28 1.60 -0.20
CA SER A 329 61.34 0.83 0.45
C SER A 329 62.54 0.68 -0.49
N ASN A 330 63.77 0.79 0.04
CA ASN A 330 65.02 0.66 -0.72
C ASN A 330 65.43 -0.80 -0.97
N LYS A 331 64.75 -1.79 -0.36
CA LYS A 331 65.02 -3.22 -0.57
C LYS A 331 64.14 -3.77 -1.69
N ALA A 332 64.77 -4.29 -2.75
CA ALA A 332 64.07 -4.81 -3.94
C ALA A 332 62.99 -5.87 -3.62
N ALA A 333 63.27 -6.81 -2.69
CA ALA A 333 62.32 -7.86 -2.30
C ALA A 333 61.05 -7.31 -1.60
N ILE A 334 61.20 -6.24 -0.80
CA ILE A 334 60.06 -5.58 -0.13
C ILE A 334 59.28 -4.74 -1.15
N GLN A 335 59.97 -4.04 -2.04
CA GLN A 335 59.34 -3.22 -3.07
C GLN A 335 58.50 -4.05 -4.06
N GLN A 336 58.92 -5.28 -4.37
CA GLN A 336 58.11 -6.21 -5.16
C GLN A 336 56.80 -6.61 -4.46
N LYS A 337 56.83 -6.88 -3.14
CA LYS A 337 55.62 -7.17 -2.34
C LYS A 337 54.66 -5.97 -2.31
N LEU A 338 55.18 -4.76 -2.10
CA LEU A 338 54.36 -3.53 -2.10
C LEU A 338 53.70 -3.25 -3.47
N ARG A 339 54.41 -3.46 -4.58
CA ARG A 339 53.82 -3.31 -5.93
C ARG A 339 52.69 -4.31 -6.15
N ARG A 340 52.85 -5.55 -5.68
CA ARG A 340 51.81 -6.58 -5.78
C ARG A 340 50.57 -6.23 -4.96
N GLU A 341 50.73 -5.66 -3.76
CA GLU A 341 49.60 -5.14 -2.98
C GLU A 341 48.84 -4.02 -3.71
N GLN A 342 49.57 -3.09 -4.32
CA GLN A 342 48.96 -1.97 -5.07
C GLN A 342 48.19 -2.49 -6.28
N GLN A 343 48.71 -3.48 -6.98
CA GLN A 343 48.05 -4.10 -8.13
C GLN A 343 46.74 -4.81 -7.71
N ILE A 344 46.78 -5.64 -6.66
CA ILE A 344 45.59 -6.34 -6.14
C ILE A 344 44.48 -5.35 -5.77
N VAL A 345 44.82 -4.27 -5.04
CA VAL A 345 43.83 -3.26 -4.64
C VAL A 345 43.33 -2.47 -5.86
N GLY A 346 44.19 -2.20 -6.85
CA GLY A 346 43.81 -1.56 -8.12
C GLY A 346 42.80 -2.39 -8.91
N ASP A 347 43.07 -3.68 -9.08
CA ASP A 347 42.21 -4.63 -9.81
C ASP A 347 40.83 -4.74 -9.12
N LEU A 348 40.80 -4.82 -7.79
CA LEU A 348 39.54 -4.77 -7.01
C LEU A 348 38.77 -3.47 -7.26
N ILE A 349 39.43 -2.30 -7.24
CA ILE A 349 38.75 -1.02 -7.50
C ILE A 349 38.10 -1.02 -8.89
N GLU A 350 38.75 -1.57 -9.91
CA GLU A 350 38.16 -1.70 -11.24
C GLU A 350 36.95 -2.63 -11.26
N GLN A 351 37.02 -3.79 -10.59
CA GLN A 351 35.90 -4.72 -10.48
C GLN A 351 34.70 -4.09 -9.78
N PHE A 352 34.93 -3.40 -8.65
CA PHE A 352 33.89 -2.63 -7.95
C PHE A 352 33.32 -1.51 -8.84
N ALA A 353 34.15 -0.79 -9.60
CA ALA A 353 33.68 0.26 -10.50
C ALA A 353 32.76 -0.28 -11.60
N ARG A 354 33.10 -1.43 -12.19
CA ARG A 354 32.23 -2.12 -13.16
C ARG A 354 30.90 -2.50 -12.51
N GLN A 355 30.91 -3.12 -11.33
CA GLN A 355 29.69 -3.53 -10.64
C GLN A 355 28.81 -2.35 -10.24
N VAL A 356 29.40 -1.24 -9.77
CA VAL A 356 28.68 0.01 -9.48
C VAL A 356 27.98 0.53 -10.74
N SER A 357 28.63 0.51 -11.91
CA SER A 357 28.02 0.98 -13.15
C SER A 357 26.80 0.12 -13.57
N THR A 358 26.90 -1.20 -13.42
CA THR A 358 25.80 -2.14 -13.68
C THR A 358 24.63 -1.90 -12.72
N LEU A 359 24.90 -1.79 -11.42
CA LEU A 359 23.89 -1.49 -10.41
C LEU A 359 23.22 -0.14 -10.67
N GLN A 360 23.96 0.91 -11.02
CA GLN A 360 23.39 2.22 -11.35
C GLN A 360 22.42 2.16 -12.55
N GLN A 361 22.74 1.37 -13.58
CA GLN A 361 21.86 1.18 -14.73
C GLN A 361 20.60 0.42 -14.32
N LEU A 362 20.74 -0.66 -13.55
CA LEU A 362 19.62 -1.46 -13.06
C LEU A 362 18.71 -0.67 -12.12
N THR A 363 19.24 0.11 -11.19
CA THR A 363 18.46 1.00 -10.31
C THR A 363 17.67 2.03 -11.13
N LYS A 364 18.26 2.61 -12.19
CA LYS A 364 17.53 3.51 -13.09
C LYS A 364 16.40 2.80 -13.83
N GLN A 365 16.61 1.56 -14.27
CA GLN A 365 15.57 0.75 -14.90
C GLN A 365 14.46 0.40 -13.91
N ALA A 366 14.81 -0.04 -12.70
CA ALA A 366 13.89 -0.33 -11.61
C ALA A 366 13.00 0.89 -11.30
N GLY A 367 13.60 2.07 -11.16
CA GLY A 367 12.86 3.32 -10.94
C GLY A 367 11.84 3.64 -12.04
N LYS A 368 12.18 3.42 -13.32
CA LYS A 368 11.23 3.61 -14.44
C LYS A 368 10.06 2.63 -14.40
N VAL A 369 10.34 1.37 -14.08
CA VAL A 369 9.30 0.34 -13.94
C VAL A 369 8.40 0.66 -12.74
N ALA A 370 8.98 1.09 -11.62
CA ALA A 370 8.26 1.51 -10.42
C ALA A 370 7.31 2.67 -10.73
N GLU A 371 7.81 3.71 -11.41
CA GLU A 371 7.00 4.88 -11.79
C GLU A 371 5.85 4.48 -12.71
N THR A 372 6.10 3.62 -13.70
CA THR A 372 5.07 3.11 -14.61
C THR A 372 4.02 2.28 -13.87
N ALA A 373 4.45 1.40 -12.96
CA ALA A 373 3.57 0.58 -12.14
C ALA A 373 2.67 1.44 -11.25
N HIS A 374 3.24 2.44 -10.57
CA HIS A 374 2.49 3.40 -9.75
C HIS A 374 1.46 4.18 -10.57
N GLN A 375 1.83 4.67 -11.76
CA GLN A 375 0.92 5.40 -12.65
C GLN A 375 -0.26 4.52 -13.08
N ILE A 376 0.00 3.30 -13.56
CA ILE A 376 -1.05 2.36 -13.96
C ILE A 376 -1.94 1.99 -12.78
N TYR A 377 -1.36 1.74 -11.61
CA TYR A 377 -2.10 1.45 -10.39
C TYR A 377 -3.02 2.61 -9.98
N GLN A 378 -2.50 3.84 -9.92
CA GLN A 378 -3.27 5.03 -9.56
C GLN A 378 -4.40 5.31 -10.56
N GLU A 379 -4.14 5.16 -11.86
CA GLU A 379 -5.18 5.30 -12.89
C GLU A 379 -6.27 4.24 -12.75
N THR A 380 -5.88 2.98 -12.57
CA THR A 380 -6.80 1.86 -12.43
C THR A 380 -7.65 2.01 -11.17
N LEU A 381 -7.03 2.40 -10.05
CA LEU A 381 -7.73 2.70 -8.79
C LEU A 381 -8.70 3.87 -8.96
N LYS A 382 -8.29 4.95 -9.63
CA LYS A 382 -9.18 6.09 -9.90
C LYS A 382 -10.36 5.66 -10.77
N ARG A 383 -10.14 4.87 -11.82
CA ARG A 383 -11.20 4.36 -12.68
C ARG A 383 -12.14 3.42 -11.93
N SER A 384 -11.62 2.50 -11.11
CA SER A 384 -12.45 1.56 -10.34
C SER A 384 -13.27 2.25 -9.24
N LEU A 385 -12.71 3.26 -8.57
CA LEU A 385 -13.43 4.07 -7.59
C LEU A 385 -14.52 4.94 -8.23
N THR A 386 -14.24 5.51 -9.41
CA THR A 386 -15.20 6.37 -10.13
C THR A 386 -16.13 5.60 -11.07
N ALA A 387 -15.98 4.28 -11.16
CA ALA A 387 -16.86 3.43 -11.95
C ALA A 387 -18.29 3.48 -11.39
N ARG A 388 -19.20 3.98 -12.21
CA ARG A 388 -20.63 4.00 -11.87
C ARG A 388 -21.25 2.69 -12.31
N HIS A 389 -21.66 1.87 -11.36
CA HIS A 389 -22.52 0.74 -11.65
C HIS A 389 -23.88 1.27 -12.11
N LYS A 390 -24.47 0.69 -13.16
CA LYS A 390 -25.84 1.03 -13.60
C LYS A 390 -26.82 0.06 -12.95
N LEU A 391 -28.05 0.52 -12.72
CA LEU A 391 -29.14 -0.39 -12.34
C LEU A 391 -29.63 -1.10 -13.62
N PRO A 392 -30.21 -2.30 -13.48
CA PRO A 392 -30.82 -3.00 -14.59
C PRO A 392 -31.84 -2.09 -15.29
N GLY A 393 -31.66 -1.91 -16.59
CA GLY A 393 -32.46 -0.99 -17.40
C GLY A 393 -33.72 -1.65 -17.93
N GLU A 394 -33.67 -2.96 -18.15
CA GLU A 394 -34.75 -3.73 -18.74
C GLU A 394 -35.55 -4.53 -17.70
N PHE A 395 -36.86 -4.66 -17.94
CA PHE A 395 -37.74 -5.44 -17.07
C PHE A 395 -37.33 -6.92 -16.98
N PHE A 396 -36.71 -7.47 -18.03
CA PHE A 396 -36.22 -8.85 -18.05
C PHE A 396 -35.09 -9.07 -17.05
N GLU A 397 -34.14 -8.14 -16.95
CA GLU A 397 -33.02 -8.19 -15.99
C GLU A 397 -33.55 -8.13 -14.54
N TRP A 398 -34.56 -7.28 -14.27
CA TRP A 398 -35.23 -7.25 -12.97
C TRP A 398 -35.92 -8.57 -12.63
N LYS A 399 -36.53 -9.24 -13.61
CA LYS A 399 -37.15 -10.56 -13.43
C LYS A 399 -36.09 -11.64 -13.15
N ALA A 400 -34.95 -11.60 -13.82
CA ALA A 400 -33.83 -12.51 -13.60
C ALA A 400 -33.27 -12.36 -12.17
N LEU A 401 -33.01 -11.12 -11.73
CA LEU A 401 -32.58 -10.84 -10.37
C LEU A 401 -33.60 -11.26 -9.32
N LEU A 402 -34.90 -11.01 -9.56
CA LEU A 402 -35.96 -11.43 -8.65
C LEU A 402 -36.00 -12.96 -8.54
N HIS A 403 -35.84 -13.68 -9.65
CA HIS A 403 -35.75 -15.13 -9.63
C HIS A 403 -34.54 -15.62 -8.83
N GLU A 404 -33.37 -15.01 -9.01
CA GLU A 404 -32.15 -15.32 -8.27
C GLU A 404 -32.32 -15.07 -6.75
N THR A 405 -32.96 -13.96 -6.37
CA THR A 405 -33.27 -13.67 -4.95
C THR A 405 -34.24 -14.66 -4.32
N LEU A 406 -35.16 -15.23 -5.08
CA LEU A 406 -36.09 -16.26 -4.58
C LEU A 406 -35.42 -17.62 -4.43
N LEU A 407 -34.37 -17.90 -5.21
CA LEU A 407 -33.57 -19.13 -5.13
C LEU A 407 -32.52 -19.08 -4.00
N LEU A 408 -32.21 -17.88 -3.50
CA LEU A 408 -31.22 -17.59 -2.46
C LEU A 408 -31.38 -18.42 -1.16
N PRO A 409 -32.59 -18.66 -0.62
CA PRO A 409 -32.76 -19.54 0.53
C PRO A 409 -32.35 -20.99 0.24
N GLN A 410 -32.57 -21.47 -0.99
CA GLN A 410 -32.18 -22.81 -1.40
C GLN A 410 -30.68 -22.92 -1.63
N THR A 411 -30.04 -21.90 -2.22
CA THR A 411 -28.58 -21.86 -2.38
C THR A 411 -27.91 -21.83 -1.01
N LEU A 412 -28.38 -21.01 -0.08
CA LEU A 412 -27.91 -20.99 1.31
C LEU A 412 -28.03 -22.35 2.00
N LEU A 413 -29.15 -23.04 1.84
CA LEU A 413 -29.33 -24.37 2.42
C LEU A 413 -28.34 -25.39 1.82
N LYS A 414 -28.15 -25.36 0.50
CA LYS A 414 -27.18 -26.22 -0.19
C LYS A 414 -25.74 -25.92 0.25
N THR A 415 -25.35 -24.66 0.29
CA THR A 415 -24.00 -24.27 0.74
C THR A 415 -23.77 -24.64 2.20
N ALA A 416 -24.76 -24.46 3.08
CA ALA A 416 -24.66 -24.90 4.46
C ALA A 416 -24.52 -26.43 4.58
N GLN A 417 -25.25 -27.19 3.76
CA GLN A 417 -25.12 -28.65 3.68
C GLN A 417 -23.74 -29.06 3.16
N GLU A 418 -23.22 -28.41 2.12
CA GLU A 418 -21.89 -28.67 1.57
C GLU A 418 -20.79 -28.40 2.60
N VAL A 419 -20.84 -27.26 3.30
CA VAL A 419 -19.90 -26.94 4.39
C VAL A 419 -19.99 -28.00 5.49
N ALA A 420 -21.19 -28.42 5.89
CA ALA A 420 -21.37 -29.45 6.92
C ALA A 420 -20.82 -30.81 6.47
N ILE A 421 -21.05 -31.21 5.22
CA ILE A 421 -20.53 -32.45 4.64
C ILE A 421 -19.00 -32.40 4.52
N GLN A 422 -18.43 -31.26 4.14
CA GLN A 422 -16.98 -31.08 4.05
C GLN A 422 -16.32 -31.20 5.42
N TYR A 423 -16.85 -30.52 6.43
CA TYR A 423 -16.39 -30.67 7.82
C TYR A 423 -16.50 -32.12 8.31
N TRP A 424 -17.62 -32.79 8.00
CA TRP A 424 -17.81 -34.19 8.35
C TRP A 424 -16.77 -35.10 7.68
N ARG A 425 -16.56 -34.94 6.36
CA ARG A 425 -15.56 -35.72 5.61
C ARG A 425 -14.16 -35.49 6.14
N ALA A 426 -13.76 -34.23 6.33
CA ALA A 426 -12.47 -33.85 6.87
C ALA A 426 -12.25 -34.50 8.25
N MET A 427 -13.29 -34.50 9.10
CA MET A 427 -13.24 -35.13 10.42
C MET A 427 -13.12 -36.66 10.36
N THR A 428 -13.73 -37.32 9.37
CA THR A 428 -13.59 -38.78 9.16
C THR A 428 -12.25 -39.18 8.53
N GLN A 429 -11.59 -38.27 7.81
CA GLN A 429 -10.32 -38.54 7.10
C GLN A 429 -9.08 -38.16 7.93
N SER A 430 -9.27 -37.42 9.02
CA SER A 430 -8.19 -36.96 9.89
C SER A 430 -7.61 -38.08 10.77
N ASP A 431 -6.29 -38.01 11.02
CA ASP A 431 -5.60 -38.95 11.90
C ASP A 431 -6.16 -38.95 13.34
N ALA A 432 -6.05 -40.09 14.02
CA ALA A 432 -6.47 -40.24 15.41
C ALA A 432 -5.86 -39.18 16.35
N ALA A 433 -4.62 -38.73 16.07
CA ALA A 433 -3.94 -37.68 16.84
C ALA A 433 -4.68 -36.33 16.78
N HIS A 434 -5.17 -35.93 15.61
CA HIS A 434 -5.94 -34.69 15.42
C HIS A 434 -7.28 -34.76 16.15
N LEU A 435 -7.94 -35.92 16.13
CA LEU A 435 -9.20 -36.15 16.85
C LEU A 435 -9.02 -36.13 18.38
N PHE A 436 -7.96 -36.75 18.91
CA PHE A 436 -7.63 -36.66 20.34
C PHE A 436 -7.29 -35.23 20.76
N ALA A 437 -6.55 -34.49 19.94
CA ALA A 437 -6.22 -33.09 20.19
C ALA A 437 -7.46 -32.20 20.19
N LEU A 438 -8.41 -32.45 19.27
CA LEU A 438 -9.69 -31.75 19.21
C LEU A 438 -10.53 -32.04 20.46
N LEU A 439 -10.62 -33.30 20.91
CA LEU A 439 -11.29 -33.65 22.17
C LEU A 439 -10.64 -32.97 23.38
N ALA A 440 -9.31 -32.97 23.47
CA ALA A 440 -8.57 -32.28 24.54
C ALA A 440 -8.83 -30.76 24.51
N LEU A 441 -8.87 -30.15 23.32
CA LEU A 441 -9.23 -28.75 23.15
C LEU A 441 -10.65 -28.48 23.60
N THR A 442 -11.63 -29.30 23.20
CA THR A 442 -13.02 -29.13 23.66
C THR A 442 -13.15 -29.23 25.18
N ALA A 443 -12.40 -30.13 25.83
CA ALA A 443 -12.36 -30.26 27.27
C ALA A 443 -11.70 -29.05 27.96
N SER A 444 -10.58 -28.56 27.42
CA SER A 444 -9.90 -27.33 27.88
C SER A 444 -10.81 -26.11 27.75
N TRP A 445 -11.56 -26.03 26.66
CA TRP A 445 -12.54 -24.98 26.38
C TRP A 445 -13.69 -25.03 27.40
N LEU A 446 -14.31 -26.21 27.61
CA LEU A 446 -15.32 -26.47 28.66
C LEU A 446 -14.84 -26.08 30.07
N TRP A 447 -13.58 -26.37 30.39
CA TRP A 447 -12.98 -25.95 31.65
C TRP A 447 -12.83 -24.41 31.74
N CYS A 448 -12.34 -23.77 30.68
CA CYS A 448 -12.24 -22.31 30.60
C CYS A 448 -13.62 -21.63 30.80
N TRP A 449 -14.70 -22.18 30.22
CA TRP A 449 -16.06 -21.63 30.46
C TRP A 449 -16.56 -21.76 31.86
N ARG A 450 -16.25 -22.86 32.53
CA ARG A 450 -16.62 -23.01 33.93
C ARG A 450 -15.96 -21.91 34.76
N GLN A 451 -14.77 -21.44 34.38
CA GLN A 451 -14.12 -20.29 35.00
C GLN A 451 -14.77 -18.95 34.59
N ILE A 452 -15.07 -18.73 33.30
CA ILE A 452 -15.75 -17.51 32.83
C ILE A 452 -17.14 -17.35 33.47
N ALA A 453 -17.84 -18.47 33.75
CA ALA A 453 -19.14 -18.45 34.41
C ALA A 453 -19.08 -17.98 35.88
N ARG A 454 -17.90 -18.03 36.52
CA ARG A 454 -17.67 -17.54 37.89
C ARG A 454 -17.45 -16.03 37.95
N LEU A 455 -17.22 -15.37 36.80
CA LEU A 455 -17.03 -13.92 36.73
C LEU A 455 -18.32 -13.18 37.14
N PRO A 456 -18.22 -11.97 37.73
CA PRO A 456 -19.38 -11.19 38.17
C PRO A 456 -20.34 -10.86 37.01
N THR A 457 -21.65 -10.75 37.31
CA THR A 457 -22.65 -10.27 36.33
C THR A 457 -22.44 -8.79 36.03
N LEU A 458 -22.97 -8.29 34.90
CA LEU A 458 -22.99 -6.86 34.58
C LEU A 458 -23.57 -5.97 35.70
N GLN A 459 -24.48 -6.51 36.52
CA GLN A 459 -25.06 -5.82 37.68
C GLN A 459 -24.07 -5.77 38.87
N ALA A 460 -23.51 -6.91 39.26
CA ALA A 460 -22.50 -6.97 40.32
C ALA A 460 -21.23 -6.18 39.96
N ALA A 461 -20.87 -6.13 38.68
CA ALA A 461 -19.78 -5.32 38.17
C ALA A 461 -20.01 -3.82 38.37
N ALA A 462 -21.26 -3.34 38.31
CA ALA A 462 -21.59 -1.94 38.48
C ALA A 462 -21.59 -1.50 39.96
N ASP A 463 -21.95 -2.40 40.88
CA ASP A 463 -21.85 -2.13 42.32
C ASP A 463 -20.38 -2.00 42.77
N LEU A 464 -19.49 -2.81 42.19
CA LEU A 464 -18.04 -2.75 42.40
C LEU A 464 -17.36 -1.50 41.81
N GLN A 465 -18.06 -0.67 41.02
CA GLN A 465 -17.49 0.51 40.36
C GLN A 465 -17.31 1.73 41.29
N HIS A 466 -17.86 1.72 42.50
CA HIS A 466 -17.73 2.84 43.44
C HIS A 466 -16.26 3.04 43.86
N GLY A 467 -15.54 3.91 43.14
CA GLY A 467 -14.14 4.25 43.39
C GLY A 467 -13.11 3.57 42.47
N ALA A 468 -13.53 2.77 41.49
CA ALA A 468 -12.61 2.06 40.57
C ALA A 468 -12.15 2.94 39.39
N GLY A 469 -10.88 2.81 38.97
CA GLY A 469 -10.32 3.50 37.79
C GLY A 469 -10.89 3.02 36.45
N PHE A 470 -10.64 3.75 35.37
CA PHE A 470 -11.19 3.44 34.03
C PHE A 470 -10.85 2.00 33.56
N SER A 471 -9.63 1.53 33.75
CA SER A 471 -9.13 0.21 33.37
C SER A 471 -9.85 -0.90 34.11
N ALA A 472 -10.08 -0.72 35.42
CA ALA A 472 -10.87 -1.65 36.22
C ALA A 472 -12.32 -1.69 35.72
N THR A 473 -12.93 -0.54 35.43
CA THR A 473 -14.29 -0.49 34.87
C THR A 473 -14.39 -1.10 33.47
N ALA A 474 -13.41 -0.85 32.59
CA ALA A 474 -13.36 -1.39 31.24
C ALA A 474 -13.16 -2.91 31.28
N LEU A 475 -12.30 -3.40 32.18
CA LEU A 475 -12.04 -4.81 32.36
C LEU A 475 -13.26 -5.54 32.96
N THR A 476 -13.94 -4.97 33.95
CA THR A 476 -15.17 -5.58 34.48
C THR A 476 -16.29 -5.60 33.46
N VAL A 477 -16.46 -4.54 32.66
CA VAL A 477 -17.42 -4.51 31.54
C VAL A 477 -17.05 -5.53 30.46
N ALA A 478 -15.77 -5.64 30.08
CA ALA A 478 -15.31 -6.60 29.09
C ALA A 478 -15.52 -8.05 29.56
N LEU A 479 -15.18 -8.37 30.81
CA LEU A 479 -15.39 -9.69 31.41
C LEU A 479 -16.88 -10.03 31.50
N ALA A 480 -17.73 -9.06 31.82
CA ALA A 480 -19.16 -9.27 31.89
C ALA A 480 -19.79 -9.45 30.49
N LEU A 481 -19.33 -8.71 29.47
CA LEU A 481 -19.72 -8.93 28.07
C LEU A 481 -19.25 -10.31 27.56
N LEU A 482 -18.05 -10.75 27.93
CA LEU A 482 -17.56 -12.10 27.62
C LEU A 482 -18.44 -13.18 28.26
N ARG A 483 -18.89 -12.97 29.51
CA ARG A 483 -19.81 -13.88 30.20
C ARG A 483 -21.16 -13.97 29.50
N ASP A 484 -21.76 -12.85 29.10
CA ASP A 484 -23.10 -12.83 28.47
C ASP A 484 -23.10 -13.41 27.04
N ASN A 485 -21.94 -13.40 26.39
CA ASN A 485 -21.73 -13.94 25.04
C ASN A 485 -21.01 -15.29 25.02
N ARG A 486 -20.91 -15.96 26.18
CA ARG A 486 -20.12 -17.18 26.37
C ARG A 486 -20.42 -18.27 25.34
N LEU A 487 -21.70 -18.64 25.17
CA LEU A 487 -22.12 -19.76 24.31
C LEU A 487 -21.82 -19.52 22.82
N SER A 488 -21.98 -18.28 22.35
CA SER A 488 -21.69 -17.95 20.95
C SER A 488 -20.19 -17.92 20.66
N LEU A 489 -19.39 -17.36 21.57
CA LEU A 489 -17.94 -17.40 21.49
C LEU A 489 -17.43 -18.84 21.54
N SER A 490 -18.08 -19.69 22.34
CA SER A 490 -17.78 -21.11 22.43
C SER A 490 -17.81 -21.83 21.13
N PHE A 491 -18.98 -21.76 20.51
CA PHE A 491 -19.26 -22.48 19.31
C PHE A 491 -18.38 -21.97 18.16
N CYS A 492 -18.17 -20.65 18.09
CA CYS A 492 -17.25 -20.04 17.13
C CYS A 492 -15.81 -20.54 17.28
N LEU A 493 -15.20 -20.39 18.45
CA LEU A 493 -13.79 -20.75 18.65
C LEU A 493 -13.57 -22.25 18.48
N LEU A 494 -14.50 -23.09 18.96
CA LEU A 494 -14.42 -24.54 18.79
C LEU A 494 -14.51 -24.92 17.30
N SER A 495 -15.42 -24.29 16.56
CA SER A 495 -15.62 -24.56 15.13
C SER A 495 -14.46 -24.05 14.26
N LEU A 496 -13.82 -22.94 14.64
CA LEU A 496 -12.61 -22.42 14.01
C LEU A 496 -11.38 -23.29 14.30
N THR A 497 -11.15 -23.66 15.57
CA THR A 497 -10.04 -24.55 15.91
C THR A 497 -10.21 -25.93 15.27
N ALA A 498 -11.44 -26.43 15.17
CA ALA A 498 -11.74 -27.67 14.47
C ALA A 498 -11.46 -27.55 12.97
N GLY A 499 -11.91 -26.46 12.32
CA GLY A 499 -11.66 -26.25 10.89
C GLY A 499 -10.18 -26.14 10.55
N TRP A 500 -9.40 -25.47 11.40
CA TRP A 500 -7.96 -25.30 11.22
C TRP A 500 -7.16 -26.59 11.43
N MET A 501 -7.52 -27.42 12.43
CA MET A 501 -6.80 -28.66 12.71
C MET A 501 -7.09 -29.79 11.72
N VAL A 502 -8.24 -29.74 11.05
CA VAL A 502 -8.75 -30.81 10.17
C VAL A 502 -8.54 -30.43 8.69
N ASP A 503 -7.79 -29.34 8.42
CA ASP A 503 -7.43 -28.84 7.08
C ASP A 503 -8.64 -28.75 6.13
N VAL A 504 -9.73 -28.15 6.62
CA VAL A 504 -10.95 -27.95 5.83
C VAL A 504 -10.68 -26.98 4.69
N ASP A 505 -11.34 -27.19 3.55
CA ASP A 505 -11.27 -26.31 2.38
C ASP A 505 -11.39 -24.81 2.77
N ALA A 506 -10.51 -24.00 2.19
CA ALA A 506 -10.36 -22.59 2.56
C ALA A 506 -11.66 -21.78 2.39
N ARG A 507 -12.53 -22.14 1.42
CA ARG A 507 -13.81 -21.44 1.19
C ARG A 507 -14.83 -21.76 2.28
N ALA A 508 -14.92 -23.02 2.70
CA ALA A 508 -15.82 -23.42 3.78
C ALA A 508 -15.37 -22.85 5.12
N PHE A 509 -14.07 -22.85 5.40
CA PHE A 509 -13.50 -22.25 6.60
C PHE A 509 -13.76 -20.74 6.68
N THR A 510 -13.52 -20.02 5.57
CA THR A 510 -13.76 -18.56 5.50
C THR A 510 -15.23 -18.21 5.69
N LEU A 511 -16.16 -18.93 5.04
CA LEU A 511 -17.60 -18.71 5.17
C LEU A 511 -18.05 -18.84 6.63
N LEU A 512 -17.64 -19.92 7.29
CA LEU A 512 -17.99 -20.18 8.69
C LEU A 512 -17.39 -19.13 9.62
N SER A 513 -16.13 -18.73 9.39
CA SER A 513 -15.46 -17.69 10.19
C SER A 513 -16.13 -16.33 10.10
N LEU A 514 -16.51 -15.90 8.90
CA LEU A 514 -17.16 -14.61 8.66
C LEU A 514 -18.59 -14.59 9.22
N SER A 515 -19.31 -15.72 9.12
CA SER A 515 -20.65 -15.87 9.71
C SER A 515 -20.61 -15.69 11.23
N PHE A 516 -19.63 -16.27 11.91
CA PHE A 516 -19.45 -16.07 13.35
C PHE A 516 -18.98 -14.66 13.69
N ALA A 517 -18.10 -14.07 12.88
CA ALA A 517 -17.66 -12.69 13.06
C ALA A 517 -18.83 -11.70 12.96
N LEU A 518 -19.74 -11.89 12.00
CA LEU A 518 -20.96 -11.09 11.83
C LEU A 518 -21.92 -11.25 13.01
N TRP A 519 -22.15 -12.50 13.45
CA TRP A 519 -23.00 -12.78 14.61
C TRP A 519 -22.45 -12.11 15.89
N PHE A 520 -21.15 -12.28 16.16
CA PHE A 520 -20.51 -11.70 17.33
C PHE A 520 -20.42 -10.17 17.24
N GLY A 521 -20.10 -9.65 16.05
CA GLY A 521 -20.03 -8.22 15.75
C GLY A 521 -21.37 -7.50 15.93
N GLY A 522 -22.50 -8.17 15.67
CA GLY A 522 -23.82 -7.62 16.00
C GLY A 522 -24.19 -7.76 17.48
N ARG A 523 -23.83 -8.88 18.12
CA ARG A 523 -24.23 -9.17 19.50
C ARG A 523 -23.49 -8.33 20.56
N LEU A 524 -22.22 -8.03 20.34
CA LEU A 524 -21.42 -7.20 21.26
C LEU A 524 -22.00 -5.78 21.47
N PRO A 525 -22.28 -4.99 20.41
CA PRO A 525 -22.87 -3.68 20.56
C PRO A 525 -24.27 -3.71 21.19
N LEU A 526 -25.07 -4.77 20.95
CA LEU A 526 -26.36 -4.97 21.62
C LEU A 526 -26.20 -5.11 23.13
N GLY A 527 -25.26 -5.94 23.60
CA GLY A 527 -24.97 -6.11 25.02
C GLY A 527 -24.49 -4.81 25.68
N LEU A 528 -23.65 -4.05 24.97
CA LEU A 528 -23.15 -2.76 25.43
C LEU A 528 -24.28 -1.71 25.48
N ALA A 529 -25.15 -1.66 24.46
CA ALA A 529 -26.29 -0.75 24.42
C ALA A 529 -27.35 -1.08 25.49
N TYR A 530 -27.58 -2.37 25.77
CA TYR A 530 -28.44 -2.80 26.86
C TYR A 530 -27.93 -2.25 28.20
N TRP A 531 -26.63 -2.33 28.46
CA TRP A 531 -26.05 -1.80 29.69
C TRP A 531 -26.10 -0.26 29.75
N LEU A 532 -25.78 0.44 28.65
CA LEU A 532 -25.80 1.91 28.60
C LEU A 532 -27.23 2.51 28.71
N LEU A 533 -28.23 1.87 28.12
CA LEU A 533 -29.57 2.43 28.00
C LEU A 533 -30.58 1.87 29.02
N LEU A 534 -30.42 0.61 29.45
CA LEU A 534 -31.35 -0.12 30.31
C LEU A 534 -30.77 -0.49 31.68
N SER A 535 -29.56 -0.02 32.04
CA SER A 535 -29.01 -0.32 33.36
C SER A 535 -29.95 0.12 34.50
N PRO A 536 -30.10 -0.70 35.56
CA PRO A 536 -30.96 -0.40 36.70
C PRO A 536 -30.50 0.83 37.51
N LEU A 537 -29.28 1.33 37.25
CA LEU A 537 -28.67 2.49 37.90
C LEU A 537 -29.14 3.83 37.31
N VAL A 538 -29.74 3.85 36.12
CA VAL A 538 -30.20 5.09 35.49
C VAL A 538 -31.72 5.06 35.41
N ALA A 539 -32.39 6.05 36.00
CA ALA A 539 -33.85 6.16 36.05
C ALA A 539 -34.53 5.73 34.73
N ARG A 540 -35.48 4.80 34.83
CA ARG A 540 -36.24 4.22 33.72
C ARG A 540 -37.09 5.33 33.08
N ALA A 541 -36.60 5.87 31.97
CA ALA A 541 -37.36 6.80 31.15
C ALA A 541 -37.81 6.08 29.88
N GLU A 542 -39.09 6.19 29.51
CA GLU A 542 -39.71 5.46 28.39
C GLU A 542 -38.96 5.64 27.07
N TRP A 543 -38.38 6.82 26.83
CA TRP A 543 -37.58 7.10 25.63
C TRP A 543 -36.36 6.19 25.48
N LYS A 544 -35.77 5.68 26.57
CA LYS A 544 -34.61 4.78 26.53
C LYS A 544 -34.98 3.39 26.04
N GLN A 545 -36.18 2.91 26.36
CA GLN A 545 -36.68 1.61 25.90
C GLN A 545 -37.02 1.64 24.41
N ASN A 546 -37.68 2.71 23.94
CA ASN A 546 -37.95 2.89 22.51
C ASN A 546 -36.65 2.99 21.72
N LEU A 547 -35.66 3.70 22.26
CA LEU A 547 -34.35 3.81 21.63
C LEU A 547 -33.62 2.47 21.53
N TYR A 548 -33.63 1.67 22.60
CA TYR A 548 -33.03 0.34 22.58
C TYR A 548 -33.71 -0.57 21.54
N ARG A 549 -35.03 -0.54 21.40
CA ARG A 549 -35.75 -1.30 20.36
C ARG A 549 -35.36 -0.89 18.95
N VAL A 550 -35.27 0.41 18.67
CA VAL A 550 -34.82 0.92 17.36
C VAL A 550 -33.39 0.47 17.07
N TYR A 551 -32.49 0.58 18.04
CA TYR A 551 -31.11 0.14 17.92
C TYR A 551 -31.00 -1.38 17.72
N GLN A 552 -31.85 -2.17 18.38
CA GLN A 552 -31.90 -3.61 18.22
C GLN A 552 -32.25 -4.01 16.79
N TRP A 553 -33.35 -3.47 16.24
CA TRP A 553 -33.73 -3.75 14.85
C TRP A 553 -32.69 -3.24 13.86
N PHE A 554 -32.05 -2.11 14.15
CA PHE A 554 -30.96 -1.59 13.33
C PHE A 554 -29.79 -2.58 13.25
N ILE A 555 -29.32 -3.11 14.38
CA ILE A 555 -28.25 -4.11 14.37
C ILE A 555 -28.66 -5.39 13.66
N VAL A 556 -29.86 -5.90 13.94
CA VAL A 556 -30.35 -7.13 13.29
C VAL A 556 -30.38 -6.96 11.78
N LEU A 557 -30.91 -5.83 11.28
CA LEU A 557 -30.94 -5.53 9.85
C LEU A 557 -29.52 -5.35 9.27
N SER A 558 -28.61 -4.71 10.02
CA SER A 558 -27.21 -4.57 9.61
C SER A 558 -26.50 -5.93 9.48
N VAL A 559 -26.73 -6.86 10.40
CA VAL A 559 -26.14 -8.21 10.37
C VAL A 559 -26.70 -9.02 9.21
N LEU A 560 -28.02 -8.95 8.96
CA LEU A 560 -28.66 -9.62 7.83
C LEU A 560 -28.12 -9.12 6.49
N LEU A 561 -27.95 -7.80 6.36
CA LEU A 561 -27.47 -7.19 5.12
C LEU A 561 -25.97 -7.44 4.92
N ALA A 562 -25.18 -7.44 5.99
CA ALA A 562 -23.77 -7.83 5.93
C ALA A 562 -23.58 -9.33 5.61
N LEU A 563 -24.46 -10.21 6.10
CA LEU A 563 -24.49 -11.61 5.70
C LEU A 563 -24.78 -11.75 4.21
N TYR A 564 -25.69 -10.92 3.68
CA TYR A 564 -25.98 -10.90 2.25
C TYR A 564 -24.75 -10.48 1.43
N LEU A 565 -24.09 -9.38 1.80
CA LEU A 565 -22.87 -8.90 1.13
C LEU A 565 -21.75 -9.92 1.14
N MET A 566 -21.61 -10.65 2.26
CA MET A 566 -20.64 -11.72 2.41
C MET A 566 -20.84 -12.84 1.38
N LEU A 567 -22.09 -13.18 1.02
CA LEU A 567 -22.37 -14.21 0.01
C LEU A 567 -21.88 -13.80 -1.37
N GLY A 568 -22.02 -12.53 -1.75
CA GLY A 568 -21.49 -12.05 -3.03
C GLY A 568 -19.97 -11.99 -3.05
N HIS A 569 -19.30 -11.70 -1.94
CA HIS A 569 -17.84 -11.72 -1.86
C HIS A 569 -17.21 -13.13 -1.94
N LEU A 570 -18.05 -14.17 -1.82
CA LEU A 570 -17.65 -15.57 -1.97
C LEU A 570 -18.02 -16.14 -3.34
N ASP A 571 -18.37 -15.28 -4.31
CA ASP A 571 -18.81 -15.64 -5.67
C ASP A 571 -20.02 -16.61 -5.70
N ILE A 572 -20.84 -16.62 -4.64
CA ILE A 572 -22.05 -17.45 -4.54
C ILE A 572 -23.23 -16.81 -5.29
N ILE A 573 -23.19 -15.49 -5.42
CA ILE A 573 -24.23 -14.64 -6.02
C ILE A 573 -23.64 -13.91 -7.22
N THR A 574 -24.45 -13.61 -8.25
CA THR A 574 -24.00 -12.83 -9.42
C THR A 574 -23.52 -11.42 -9.04
N ASP A 575 -22.58 -10.87 -9.82
CA ASP A 575 -22.07 -9.50 -9.65
C ASP A 575 -23.17 -8.43 -9.68
N GLU A 576 -24.19 -8.64 -10.52
CA GLU A 576 -25.35 -7.76 -10.64
C GLU A 576 -26.18 -7.71 -9.35
N LEU A 577 -26.38 -8.89 -8.74
CA LEU A 577 -27.13 -9.02 -7.51
C LEU A 577 -26.32 -8.53 -6.29
N LEU A 578 -25.00 -8.73 -6.28
CA LEU A 578 -24.09 -8.12 -5.31
C LEU A 578 -24.18 -6.58 -5.37
N ALA A 579 -24.10 -5.99 -6.56
CA ALA A 579 -24.19 -4.54 -6.74
C ALA A 579 -25.55 -3.97 -6.24
N LEU A 580 -26.65 -4.70 -6.43
CA LEU A 580 -27.96 -4.31 -5.88
C LEU A 580 -27.94 -4.29 -4.35
N ALA A 581 -27.33 -5.30 -3.73
CA ALA A 581 -27.27 -5.39 -2.29
C ALA A 581 -26.32 -4.40 -1.63
N GLU A 582 -25.20 -4.08 -2.29
CA GLU A 582 -24.33 -2.99 -1.83
C GLU A 582 -25.08 -1.66 -1.82
N ARG A 583 -25.93 -1.38 -2.82
CA ARG A 583 -26.80 -0.19 -2.79
C ARG A 583 -27.86 -0.25 -1.70
N ALA A 584 -28.46 -1.42 -1.48
CA ALA A 584 -29.41 -1.61 -0.39
C ALA A 584 -28.75 -1.36 0.97
N PHE A 585 -27.48 -1.77 1.14
CA PHE A 585 -26.67 -1.45 2.31
C PHE A 585 -26.39 0.04 2.45
N MET A 586 -26.09 0.73 1.36
CA MET A 586 -25.89 2.18 1.37
C MET A 586 -27.20 2.94 1.70
N LEU A 587 -28.35 2.46 1.22
CA LEU A 587 -29.66 2.99 1.59
C LEU A 587 -29.96 2.76 3.08
N PHE A 588 -29.60 1.59 3.61
CA PHE A 588 -29.70 1.28 5.03
C PHE A 588 -28.83 2.23 5.88
N ILE A 589 -27.59 2.52 5.45
CA ILE A 589 -26.73 3.54 6.07
C ILE A 589 -27.37 4.94 6.00
N ALA A 590 -28.04 5.31 4.89
CA ALA A 590 -28.76 6.58 4.81
C ALA A 590 -29.92 6.66 5.83
N CYS A 591 -30.66 5.56 6.02
CA CYS A 591 -31.69 5.46 7.08
C CYS A 591 -31.08 5.53 8.49
N ALA A 592 -29.93 4.89 8.69
CA ALA A 592 -29.17 4.94 9.94
C ALA A 592 -28.77 6.37 10.32
N PHE A 593 -28.38 7.17 9.32
CA PHE A 593 -28.03 8.58 9.49
C PHE A 593 -29.21 9.39 10.07
N LEU A 594 -30.44 9.15 9.60
CA LEU A 594 -31.63 9.80 10.15
C LEU A 594 -31.86 9.44 11.62
N ALA A 595 -31.67 8.17 11.99
CA ALA A 595 -31.74 7.73 13.38
C ALA A 595 -30.62 8.37 14.23
N ALA A 596 -29.40 8.45 13.70
CA ALA A 596 -28.26 9.07 14.36
C ALA A 596 -28.44 10.59 14.56
N LEU A 597 -29.05 11.30 13.62
CA LEU A 597 -29.43 12.71 13.77
C LEU A 597 -30.40 12.93 14.93
N HIS A 598 -31.42 12.06 15.06
CA HIS A 598 -32.36 12.10 16.18
C HIS A 598 -31.68 11.81 17.53
N LEU A 599 -30.63 11.00 17.52
CA LEU A 599 -29.88 10.62 18.72
C LEU A 599 -28.87 11.67 19.17
N ARG A 600 -28.24 12.36 18.21
CA ARG A 600 -27.18 13.34 18.44
C ARG A 600 -27.47 14.36 19.55
N PRO A 601 -28.60 15.10 19.57
CA PRO A 601 -28.83 16.11 20.61
C PRO A 601 -28.90 15.49 22.02
N ARG A 602 -29.41 14.26 22.15
CA ARG A 602 -29.53 13.55 23.43
C ARG A 602 -28.14 13.12 23.95
N VAL A 603 -27.30 12.58 23.07
CA VAL A 603 -25.91 12.21 23.41
C VAL A 603 -25.08 13.43 23.77
N LEU A 604 -25.21 14.53 23.01
CA LEU A 604 -24.49 15.78 23.30
C LEU A 604 -24.96 16.42 24.61
N ALA A 605 -26.24 16.32 24.95
CA ALA A 605 -26.76 16.81 26.23
C ALA A 605 -26.18 16.03 27.42
N TRP A 606 -26.01 14.70 27.28
CA TRP A 606 -25.31 13.88 28.27
C TRP A 606 -23.83 14.25 28.37
N LEU A 607 -23.14 14.34 27.22
CA LEU A 607 -21.71 14.67 27.17
C LEU A 607 -21.41 16.05 27.79
N LYS A 608 -22.30 17.03 27.62
CA LYS A 608 -22.17 18.36 28.24
C LYS A 608 -22.12 18.30 29.78
N ARG A 609 -22.71 17.29 30.41
CA ARG A 609 -22.73 17.13 31.88
C ARG A 609 -21.46 16.49 32.43
N VAL A 610 -20.83 15.62 31.63
CA VAL A 610 -19.68 14.79 32.06
C VAL A 610 -18.35 15.37 31.58
N ALA A 611 -18.32 16.01 30.40
CA ALA A 611 -17.09 16.44 29.75
C ALA A 611 -16.77 17.93 29.98
N PRO A 612 -15.47 18.30 30.06
CA PRO A 612 -15.04 19.70 30.10
C PRO A 612 -15.51 20.48 28.85
N SER A 613 -15.79 21.78 29.02
CA SER A 613 -16.34 22.68 27.97
C SER A 613 -15.60 22.62 26.62
N ARG A 614 -14.27 22.48 26.63
CA ARG A 614 -13.45 22.35 25.40
C ARG A 614 -13.75 21.05 24.64
N TRP A 615 -13.82 19.92 25.34
CA TRP A 615 -14.10 18.61 24.76
C TRP A 615 -15.52 18.51 24.22
N TYR A 616 -16.49 19.16 24.86
CA TYR A 616 -17.85 19.27 24.33
C TYR A 616 -17.90 19.98 22.96
N LYS A 617 -17.17 21.09 22.79
CA LYS A 617 -17.11 21.81 21.50
C LYS A 617 -16.52 20.93 20.40
N ILE A 618 -15.43 20.21 20.70
CA ILE A 618 -14.77 19.28 19.77
C ILE A 618 -15.72 18.14 19.41
N ALA A 619 -16.34 17.47 20.39
CA ALA A 619 -17.25 16.36 20.15
C ALA A 619 -18.54 16.79 19.40
N ARG A 620 -19.01 18.02 19.61
CA ARG A 620 -20.14 18.58 18.85
C ARG A 620 -19.80 18.74 17.37
N LEU A 621 -18.59 19.20 17.06
CA LEU A 621 -18.10 19.32 15.68
C LEU A 621 -17.82 17.94 15.09
N ALA A 622 -17.09 17.08 15.81
CA ALA A 622 -16.73 15.74 15.37
C ALA A 622 -17.96 14.86 15.08
N SER A 623 -18.98 14.88 15.95
CA SER A 623 -20.24 14.16 15.69
C SER A 623 -20.95 14.66 14.44
N PHE A 624 -20.93 15.98 14.17
CA PHE A 624 -21.51 16.54 12.95
C PHE A 624 -20.74 16.12 11.70
N LEU A 625 -19.40 16.20 11.74
CA LEU A 625 -18.53 15.78 10.63
C LEU A 625 -18.70 14.29 10.32
N PHE A 626 -18.78 13.45 11.35
CA PHE A 626 -19.05 12.02 11.22
C PHE A 626 -20.37 11.76 10.48
N LEU A 627 -21.45 12.41 10.91
CA LEU A 627 -22.76 12.33 10.28
C LEU A 627 -22.75 12.83 8.82
N ALA A 628 -22.10 13.97 8.56
CA ALA A 628 -21.98 14.52 7.21
C ALA A 628 -21.21 13.58 6.27
N PHE A 629 -20.11 12.98 6.76
CA PHE A 629 -19.33 12.01 6.00
C PHE A 629 -20.13 10.73 5.71
N MET A 630 -20.84 10.22 6.71
CA MET A 630 -21.71 9.06 6.56
C MET A 630 -22.81 9.29 5.50
N LEU A 631 -23.43 10.48 5.51
CA LEU A 631 -24.41 10.87 4.48
C LEU A 631 -23.77 10.96 3.10
N GLY A 632 -22.58 11.55 3.00
CA GLY A 632 -21.81 11.63 1.75
C GLY A 632 -21.54 10.25 1.15
N ALA A 633 -21.00 9.32 1.95
CA ALA A 633 -20.74 7.94 1.53
C ALA A 633 -22.03 7.24 1.09
N ALA A 634 -23.11 7.33 1.87
CA ALA A 634 -24.39 6.73 1.53
C ALA A 634 -24.98 7.28 0.22
N SER A 635 -24.92 8.60 0.02
CA SER A 635 -25.43 9.26 -1.20
C SER A 635 -24.68 8.84 -2.46
N LEU A 636 -23.35 8.71 -2.38
CA LEU A 636 -22.50 8.23 -3.48
C LEU A 636 -22.78 6.77 -3.80
N GLY A 637 -22.95 5.94 -2.76
CA GLY A 637 -23.30 4.53 -2.90
C GLY A 637 -24.63 4.33 -3.61
N VAL A 638 -25.67 5.06 -3.20
CA VAL A 638 -26.99 5.03 -3.84
C VAL A 638 -26.93 5.54 -5.29
N ALA A 639 -26.11 6.56 -5.58
CA ALA A 639 -25.91 7.08 -6.94
C ALA A 639 -25.22 6.07 -7.89
N GLY A 640 -24.62 5.00 -7.35
CA GLY A 640 -23.96 3.93 -8.09
C GLY A 640 -22.43 3.94 -8.02
N TYR A 641 -21.83 4.87 -7.26
CA TYR A 641 -20.38 4.92 -7.00
C TYR A 641 -20.04 4.07 -5.76
N VAL A 642 -20.34 2.78 -5.85
CA VAL A 642 -20.30 1.87 -4.69
C VAL A 642 -18.88 1.68 -4.15
N ASN A 643 -17.90 1.48 -5.04
CA ASN A 643 -16.49 1.34 -4.66
C ASN A 643 -15.97 2.56 -3.89
N LEU A 644 -16.31 3.77 -4.35
CA LEU A 644 -15.97 5.01 -3.65
C LEU A 644 -16.64 5.10 -2.28
N ALA A 645 -17.92 4.73 -2.19
CA ALA A 645 -18.66 4.74 -0.94
C ALA A 645 -18.07 3.76 0.09
N TRP A 646 -17.67 2.56 -0.32
CA TRP A 646 -16.96 1.60 0.54
C TRP A 646 -15.58 2.09 0.95
N ALA A 647 -14.80 2.67 0.04
CA ALA A 647 -13.50 3.26 0.38
C ALA A 647 -13.66 4.36 1.44
N MET A 648 -14.65 5.25 1.26
CA MET A 648 -14.99 6.28 2.25
C MET A 648 -15.38 5.66 3.59
N ALA A 649 -16.31 4.70 3.60
CA ALA A 649 -16.75 4.01 4.81
C ALA A 649 -15.60 3.30 5.53
N GLY A 650 -14.68 2.68 4.78
CA GLY A 650 -13.47 2.04 5.30
C GLY A 650 -12.53 3.02 5.99
N HIS A 651 -12.23 4.15 5.36
CA HIS A 651 -11.42 5.21 5.98
C HIS A 651 -12.06 5.77 7.26
N LEU A 652 -13.40 5.93 7.26
CA LEU A 652 -14.14 6.33 8.46
C LEU A 652 -14.05 5.30 9.57
N ALA A 653 -14.14 4.01 9.23
CA ALA A 653 -14.05 2.91 10.18
C ALA A 653 -12.66 2.87 10.84
N TRP A 654 -11.59 3.01 10.05
CA TRP A 654 -10.23 3.11 10.59
C TRP A 654 -10.02 4.33 11.47
N LEU A 655 -10.57 5.49 11.09
CA LEU A 655 -10.52 6.69 11.92
C LEU A 655 -11.18 6.45 13.28
N LEU A 656 -12.39 5.88 13.28
CA LEU A 656 -13.09 5.54 14.52
C LEU A 656 -12.29 4.54 15.36
N LEU A 657 -11.72 3.51 14.75
CA LEU A 657 -10.92 2.50 15.43
C LEU A 657 -9.71 3.13 16.13
N VAL A 658 -8.95 3.97 15.42
CA VAL A 658 -7.77 4.64 16.01
C VAL A 658 -8.20 5.60 17.13
N VAL A 659 -9.29 6.35 16.97
CA VAL A 659 -9.79 7.27 18.00
C VAL A 659 -10.26 6.53 19.25
N VAL A 660 -11.00 5.42 19.09
CA VAL A 660 -11.45 4.57 20.18
C VAL A 660 -10.26 3.90 20.87
N GLY A 661 -9.33 3.33 20.10
CA GLY A 661 -8.10 2.73 20.61
C GLY A 661 -7.25 3.73 21.40
N TRP A 662 -7.06 4.94 20.85
CA TRP A 662 -6.38 6.04 21.54
C TRP A 662 -7.04 6.39 22.87
N TYR A 663 -8.37 6.46 22.92
CA TYR A 663 -9.10 6.75 24.15
C TYR A 663 -8.95 5.64 25.20
N ILE A 664 -9.02 4.36 24.79
CA ILE A 664 -8.83 3.21 25.67
C ILE A 664 -7.42 3.21 26.26
N VAL A 665 -6.39 3.31 25.42
CA VAL A 665 -4.98 3.31 25.88
C VAL A 665 -4.70 4.51 26.78
N ARG A 666 -5.28 5.68 26.46
CA ARG A 666 -5.16 6.87 27.29
C ARG A 666 -5.80 6.68 28.68
N GLY A 667 -6.94 6.01 28.75
CA GLY A 667 -7.61 5.68 30.01
C GLY A 667 -6.78 4.73 30.86
N VAL A 668 -6.28 3.64 30.27
CA VAL A 668 -5.39 2.66 30.95
C VAL A 668 -4.11 3.34 31.45
N LEU A 669 -3.49 4.19 30.64
CA LEU A 669 -2.31 4.97 31.02
C LEU A 669 -2.60 5.89 32.22
N HIS A 670 -3.79 6.50 32.27
CA HIS A 670 -4.19 7.36 33.38
C HIS A 670 -4.28 6.58 34.70
N ASP A 671 -4.91 5.42 34.70
CA ASP A 671 -5.02 4.59 35.91
C ASP A 671 -3.70 4.00 36.32
N LEU A 672 -2.84 3.58 35.37
CA LEU A 672 -1.50 3.10 35.66
C LEU A 672 -0.67 4.18 36.37
N CYS A 673 -0.67 5.41 35.84
CA CYS A 673 0.03 6.52 36.48
C CYS A 673 -0.57 6.85 37.86
N ASN A 674 -1.89 6.81 38.03
CA ASN A 674 -2.51 7.03 39.33
C ASN A 674 -2.19 5.91 40.34
N SER A 675 -2.14 4.65 39.89
CA SER A 675 -1.73 3.52 40.70
C SER A 675 -0.28 3.64 41.15
N LEU A 676 0.63 3.99 40.23
CA LEU A 676 2.04 4.25 40.55
C LEU A 676 2.21 5.42 41.53
N LYS A 677 1.41 6.50 41.39
CA LYS A 677 1.41 7.61 42.34
C LYS A 677 0.98 7.16 43.74
N ASN A 678 -0.12 6.42 43.83
CA ASN A 678 -0.64 5.93 45.11
C ASN A 678 0.38 5.01 45.78
N GLN A 679 1.03 4.12 45.03
CA GLN A 679 2.07 3.23 45.53
C GLN A 679 3.32 4.01 45.98
N ALA A 680 3.74 5.03 45.23
CA ALA A 680 4.86 5.87 45.61
C ALA A 680 4.57 6.64 46.91
N LEU A 681 3.33 7.12 47.10
CA LEU A 681 2.90 7.81 48.32
C LEU A 681 2.81 6.89 49.53
N SER A 682 2.50 5.60 49.35
CA SER A 682 2.34 4.65 50.46
C SER A 682 3.63 3.97 50.91
N TYR A 683 4.60 3.76 50.01
CA TYR A 683 5.81 2.97 50.29
C TYR A 683 7.12 3.75 50.32
N SER A 684 7.17 5.00 49.83
CA SER A 684 8.41 5.77 49.76
C SER A 684 8.41 6.94 50.74
N ASP A 685 9.50 7.07 51.50
CA ASP A 685 9.76 8.25 52.36
C ASP A 685 9.73 9.58 51.59
N ARG A 686 9.93 9.54 50.26
CA ARG A 686 9.85 10.69 49.35
C ARG A 686 8.71 10.56 48.33
N GLY A 687 7.59 9.97 48.71
CA GLY A 687 6.47 9.67 47.81
C GLY A 687 5.92 10.87 47.03
N VAL A 688 5.89 12.06 47.64
CA VAL A 688 5.42 13.31 46.99
C VAL A 688 6.30 13.69 45.79
N LEU A 689 7.62 13.44 45.88
CA LEU A 689 8.58 13.73 44.81
C LEU A 689 8.32 12.84 43.60
N TRP A 690 8.21 11.53 43.82
CA TRP A 690 7.92 10.57 42.77
C TRP A 690 6.56 10.85 42.12
N ALA A 691 5.54 11.14 42.92
CA ALA A 691 4.19 11.38 42.42
C ALA A 691 4.08 12.67 41.57
N GLN A 692 4.61 13.79 42.06
CA GLN A 692 4.39 15.11 41.44
C GLN A 692 5.51 15.55 40.49
N ASP A 693 6.76 15.18 40.75
CA ASP A 693 7.89 15.64 39.95
C ASP A 693 8.37 14.59 38.96
N VAL A 694 8.04 13.31 39.12
CA VAL A 694 8.43 12.28 38.14
C VAL A 694 7.21 11.79 37.36
N ILE A 695 6.21 11.23 38.04
CA ILE A 695 5.09 10.56 37.38
C ILE A 695 4.18 11.55 36.64
N ASP A 696 3.94 12.75 37.18
CA ASP A 696 3.07 13.75 36.54
C ASP A 696 3.60 14.27 35.19
N PRO A 697 4.86 14.76 35.11
CA PRO A 697 5.47 15.13 33.84
C PRO A 697 5.57 13.95 32.88
N LEU A 698 5.94 12.77 33.38
CA LEU A 698 6.00 11.55 32.58
C LEU A 698 4.61 11.21 32.00
N HIS A 699 3.54 11.32 32.77
CA HIS A 699 2.18 11.09 32.31
C HIS A 699 1.78 12.07 31.21
N GLN A 700 2.19 13.34 31.29
CA GLN A 700 1.96 14.33 30.23
C GLN A 700 2.73 13.98 28.95
N LEU A 701 4.00 13.57 29.07
CA LEU A 701 4.83 13.15 27.94
C LEU A 701 4.27 11.90 27.27
N LEU A 702 3.90 10.86 28.04
CA LEU A 702 3.31 9.63 27.48
C LEU A 702 1.96 9.92 26.81
N ARG A 703 1.16 10.85 27.33
CA ARG A 703 -0.09 11.26 26.69
C ARG A 703 0.15 11.95 25.35
N LEU A 704 1.18 12.80 25.26
CA LEU A 704 1.57 13.46 24.01
C LEU A 704 2.11 12.44 23.01
N LEU A 705 3.02 11.56 23.44
CA LEU A 705 3.56 10.48 22.64
C LEU A 705 2.43 9.60 22.09
N LEU A 706 1.46 9.21 22.92
CA LEU A 706 0.31 8.43 22.49
C LEU A 706 -0.54 9.15 21.44
N ALA A 707 -0.71 10.46 21.54
CA ALA A 707 -1.40 11.25 20.52
C ALA A 707 -0.60 11.34 19.21
N VAL A 708 0.73 11.47 19.29
CA VAL A 708 1.61 11.43 18.11
C VAL A 708 1.55 10.06 17.43
N VAL A 709 1.65 8.97 18.19
CA VAL A 709 1.52 7.59 17.67
C VAL A 709 0.16 7.41 16.98
N ALA A 710 -0.94 7.84 17.60
CA ALA A 710 -2.26 7.75 16.97
C ALA A 710 -2.35 8.56 15.66
N ALA A 711 -1.73 9.75 15.60
CA ALA A 711 -1.66 10.56 14.39
C ALA A 711 -0.81 9.89 13.29
N VAL A 712 0.34 9.30 13.65
CA VAL A 712 1.21 8.56 12.72
C VAL A 712 0.47 7.34 12.15
N CYS A 713 -0.25 6.58 12.99
CA CYS A 713 -1.08 5.47 12.53
C CYS A 713 -2.15 5.94 11.54
N LEU A 714 -2.82 7.07 11.79
CA LEU A 714 -3.79 7.62 10.85
C LEU A 714 -3.13 8.02 9.52
N PHE A 715 -1.98 8.68 9.54
CA PHE A 715 -1.27 9.05 8.31
C PHE A 715 -0.86 7.83 7.49
N GLN A 716 -0.36 6.78 8.14
CA GLN A 716 -0.02 5.52 7.46
C GLN A 716 -1.25 4.85 6.85
N ILE A 717 -2.37 4.74 7.60
CA ILE A 717 -3.60 4.11 7.09
C ILE A 717 -4.20 4.89 5.92
N TYR A 718 -4.09 6.22 5.94
CA TYR A 718 -4.61 7.07 4.87
C TYR A 718 -3.65 7.20 3.67
N GLY A 719 -2.49 6.54 3.71
CA GLY A 719 -1.49 6.62 2.63
C GLY A 719 -0.89 8.01 2.47
N TRP A 720 -0.89 8.82 3.52
CA TRP A 720 -0.21 10.12 3.55
C TRP A 720 1.26 9.87 3.87
N ASP A 721 1.99 9.41 2.85
CA ASP A 721 3.44 9.23 2.89
C ASP A 721 4.19 10.48 2.39
N ALA A 722 5.52 10.46 2.53
CA ALA A 722 6.39 11.53 2.06
C ALA A 722 6.27 11.78 0.54
N GLU A 723 5.76 10.79 -0.21
CA GLU A 723 5.61 10.84 -1.66
C GLU A 723 4.27 11.43 -2.09
N SER A 724 3.28 11.49 -1.20
CA SER A 724 1.97 12.05 -1.50
C SER A 724 2.07 13.52 -1.97
N PRO A 725 1.34 13.92 -3.03
CA PRO A 725 1.44 15.26 -3.60
C PRO A 725 1.18 16.39 -2.58
N VAL A 726 0.29 16.13 -1.62
CA VAL A 726 -0.07 17.09 -0.57
C VAL A 726 1.09 17.26 0.42
N LEU A 727 1.69 16.17 0.92
CA LEU A 727 2.81 16.28 1.84
C LEU A 727 4.08 16.79 1.15
N GLN A 728 4.29 16.47 -0.13
CA GLN A 728 5.37 17.09 -0.91
C GLN A 728 5.13 18.59 -1.11
N ALA A 729 3.91 19.01 -1.42
CA ALA A 729 3.57 20.43 -1.56
C ALA A 729 3.74 21.19 -0.24
N VAL A 730 3.29 20.61 0.87
CA VAL A 730 3.49 21.15 2.22
C VAL A 730 4.97 21.16 2.58
N GLY A 731 5.72 20.09 2.30
CA GLY A 731 7.15 19.98 2.58
C GLY A 731 7.98 21.00 1.80
N ARG A 732 7.68 21.21 0.52
CA ARG A 732 8.28 22.28 -0.31
C ARG A 732 7.90 23.67 0.20
N ALA A 733 6.66 23.85 0.67
CA ALA A 733 6.25 25.11 1.28
C ALA A 733 6.93 25.37 2.63
N MET A 734 7.19 24.33 3.43
CA MET A 734 7.83 24.44 4.75
C MET A 734 9.34 24.69 4.67
N THR A 735 10.02 24.17 3.65
CA THR A 735 11.47 24.35 3.43
C THR A 735 11.80 25.60 2.61
N ARG A 736 10.80 26.35 2.14
CA ARG A 736 11.00 27.61 1.43
C ARG A 736 11.56 28.67 2.39
N PRO A 737 12.73 29.27 2.09
CA PRO A 737 13.32 30.29 2.96
C PRO A 737 12.45 31.55 2.97
N TRP A 738 12.10 32.05 4.16
CA TRP A 738 11.29 33.25 4.35
C TRP A 738 12.16 34.50 4.54
N PHE A 739 13.24 34.39 5.31
CA PHE A 739 14.19 35.48 5.54
C PHE A 739 15.57 34.91 5.91
N HIS A 740 16.60 35.74 5.80
CA HIS A 740 17.98 35.40 6.16
C HIS A 740 18.40 36.20 7.40
N ILE A 741 19.03 35.55 8.39
CA ILE A 741 19.70 36.22 9.52
C ILE A 741 21.14 35.70 9.54
N GLY A 742 22.10 36.58 9.27
CA GLY A 742 23.50 36.18 9.06
C GLY A 742 23.64 35.30 7.81
N GLU A 743 24.37 34.18 7.93
CA GLU A 743 24.54 33.19 6.84
C GLU A 743 23.47 32.08 6.82
N GLN A 744 22.56 32.06 7.80
CA GLN A 744 21.54 31.03 7.93
C GLN A 744 20.21 31.50 7.33
N SER A 745 19.62 30.69 6.46
CA SER A 745 18.23 30.86 6.03
C SER A 745 17.26 30.34 7.09
N PHE A 746 16.23 31.11 7.37
CA PHE A 746 15.12 30.72 8.22
C PHE A 746 13.96 30.26 7.34
N ASP A 747 13.68 28.97 7.41
CA ASP A 747 12.50 28.34 6.84
C ASP A 747 11.45 28.10 7.95
N VAL A 748 10.22 27.76 7.54
CA VAL A 748 9.11 27.54 8.48
C VAL A 748 9.40 26.37 9.42
N GLN A 749 10.10 25.35 8.90
CA GLN A 749 10.54 24.20 9.68
C GLN A 749 11.45 24.63 10.85
N ARG A 750 12.51 25.41 10.59
CA ARG A 750 13.40 25.89 11.66
C ARG A 750 12.68 26.78 12.65
N MET A 751 11.77 27.65 12.23
CA MET A 751 10.98 28.47 13.17
C MET A 751 10.14 27.60 14.13
N LEU A 752 9.50 26.54 13.61
CA LEU A 752 8.77 25.58 14.44
C LEU A 752 9.69 24.84 15.41
N PHE A 753 10.86 24.38 14.96
CA PHE A 753 11.83 23.73 15.82
C PHE A 753 12.39 24.66 16.89
N THR A 754 12.73 25.91 16.56
CA THR A 754 13.16 26.93 17.51
C THR A 754 12.06 27.23 18.52
N GLY A 755 10.81 27.39 18.07
CA GLY A 755 9.65 27.60 18.95
C GLY A 755 9.42 26.43 19.90
N LEU A 756 9.51 25.20 19.40
CA LEU A 756 9.44 23.98 20.21
C LEU A 756 10.60 23.89 21.21
N PHE A 757 11.82 24.21 20.79
CA PHE A 757 12.98 24.21 21.67
C PHE A 757 12.83 25.22 22.81
N VAL A 758 12.39 26.44 22.52
CA VAL A 758 12.11 27.46 23.55
C VAL A 758 11.03 26.97 24.51
N PHE A 759 9.94 26.38 24.00
CA PHE A 759 8.90 25.79 24.83
C PHE A 759 9.45 24.69 25.76
N LEU A 760 10.25 23.77 25.22
CA LEU A 760 10.89 22.70 25.98
C LEU A 760 11.91 23.22 27.00
N LEU A 761 12.67 24.26 26.67
CA LEU A 761 13.59 24.94 27.59
C LEU A 761 12.82 25.48 28.81
N PHE A 762 11.75 26.23 28.58
CA PHE A 762 10.92 26.77 29.66
C PHE A 762 10.25 25.66 30.49
N ALA A 763 9.77 24.60 29.83
CA ALA A 763 9.17 23.46 30.52
C ALA A 763 10.20 22.73 31.41
N THR A 764 11.37 22.41 30.86
CA THR A 764 12.45 21.67 31.54
C THR A 764 13.04 22.49 32.69
N THR A 765 13.29 23.79 32.52
CA THR A 765 13.82 24.64 33.60
C THR A 765 12.81 24.84 34.74
N ARG A 766 11.50 24.93 34.45
CA ARG A 766 10.48 24.93 35.51
C ARG A 766 10.40 23.59 36.24
N TRP A 767 10.54 22.48 35.51
CA TRP A 767 10.55 21.14 36.06
C TRP A 767 11.78 20.90 36.95
N ILE A 768 12.98 21.24 36.47
CA ILE A 768 14.24 21.07 37.22
C ILE A 768 14.20 21.85 38.53
N ARG A 769 13.62 23.07 38.56
CA ARG A 769 13.54 23.87 39.78
C ARG A 769 12.78 23.13 40.88
N LYS A 770 11.62 22.55 40.55
CA LYS A 770 10.80 21.79 41.51
C LYS A 770 11.52 20.54 41.97
N PHE A 771 12.15 19.83 41.03
CA PHE A 771 12.92 18.62 41.31
C PHE A 771 14.14 18.92 42.20
N SER A 772 14.93 19.95 41.90
CA SER A 772 16.07 20.38 42.70
C SER A 772 15.67 20.82 44.10
N PHE A 773 14.56 21.56 44.23
CA PHE A 773 14.02 21.97 45.54
C PHE A 773 13.66 20.75 46.40
N ARG A 774 12.97 19.76 45.84
CA ARG A 774 12.46 18.59 46.58
C ARG A 774 13.45 17.45 46.74
N TRP A 775 14.50 17.38 45.91
CA TRP A 775 15.48 16.30 45.94
C TRP A 775 16.88 16.76 46.36
N ILE A 776 17.49 17.62 45.54
CA ILE A 776 18.91 17.98 45.65
C ILE A 776 19.15 18.81 46.92
N TYR A 777 18.25 19.75 47.20
CA TYR A 777 18.35 20.63 48.36
C TYR A 777 17.43 20.21 49.51
N ALA A 778 16.91 18.98 49.50
CA ALA A 778 16.01 18.47 50.53
C ALA A 778 16.67 18.41 51.93
N GLY A 779 18.00 18.26 51.98
CA GLY A 779 18.78 18.23 53.23
C GLY A 779 19.18 19.60 53.77
N VAL A 780 18.81 20.69 53.11
CA VAL A 780 19.10 22.06 53.57
C VAL A 780 18.02 22.49 54.56
N SER A 781 18.41 22.87 55.78
CA SER A 781 17.48 23.19 56.89
C SER A 781 16.73 24.51 56.70
N ASP A 782 17.35 25.50 56.05
CA ASP A 782 16.75 26.81 55.80
C ASP A 782 15.99 26.82 54.45
N ILE A 783 14.67 27.01 54.52
CA ILE A 783 13.75 27.05 53.37
C ILE A 783 14.10 28.22 52.41
N GLY A 784 14.56 29.35 52.95
CA GLY A 784 15.00 30.51 52.17
C GLY A 784 16.25 30.21 51.35
N VAL A 785 17.24 29.55 51.96
CA VAL A 785 18.46 29.09 51.28
C VAL A 785 18.13 28.01 50.24
N GLN A 786 17.25 27.07 50.58
CA GLN A 786 16.79 26.02 49.68
C GLN A 786 16.10 26.57 48.42
N ASN A 787 15.16 27.51 48.58
CA ASN A 787 14.47 28.15 47.45
C ASN A 787 15.43 28.99 46.59
N SER A 788 16.38 29.68 47.24
CA SER A 788 17.40 30.46 46.54
C SER A 788 18.31 29.56 45.68
N LEU A 789 18.81 28.45 46.24
CA LEU A 789 19.61 27.47 45.51
C LEU A 789 18.84 26.86 44.32
N ALA A 790 17.57 26.49 44.50
CA ALA A 790 16.74 25.99 43.43
C ALA A 790 16.50 27.02 42.31
N ALA A 791 16.34 28.31 42.66
CA ALA A 791 16.21 29.40 41.71
C ALA A 791 17.52 29.66 40.93
N PHE A 792 18.68 29.64 41.61
CA PHE A 792 19.98 29.74 40.96
C PHE A 792 20.22 28.60 39.96
N THR A 793 19.89 27.36 40.34
CA THR A 793 19.98 26.21 39.44
C THR A 793 19.06 26.36 38.22
N GLN A 794 17.84 26.88 38.41
CA GLN A 794 16.93 27.20 37.30
C GLN A 794 17.52 28.25 36.36
N TYR A 795 18.05 29.36 36.89
CA TYR A 795 18.63 30.43 36.08
C TYR A 795 19.89 29.97 35.34
N GLY A 796 20.74 29.18 36.00
CA GLY A 796 21.93 28.58 35.38
C GLY A 796 21.56 27.67 34.20
N LEU A 797 20.60 26.77 34.38
CA LEU A 797 20.14 25.90 33.27
C LEU A 797 19.44 26.69 32.16
N PHE A 798 18.64 27.70 32.51
CA PHE A 798 17.98 28.56 31.53
C PHE A 798 19.01 29.31 30.67
N LEU A 799 20.02 29.91 31.31
CA LEU A 799 21.11 30.58 30.61
C LEU A 799 21.86 29.62 29.69
N LEU A 800 22.22 28.43 30.18
CA LEU A 800 22.91 27.41 29.40
C LEU A 800 22.10 26.97 28.19
N GLY A 801 20.80 26.75 28.34
CA GLY A 801 19.95 26.36 27.22
C GLY A 801 19.64 27.51 26.24
N VAL A 802 19.64 28.76 26.69
CA VAL A 802 19.63 29.94 25.80
C VAL A 802 20.93 29.98 24.97
N LEU A 803 22.10 29.74 25.58
CA LEU A 803 23.37 29.69 24.84
C LEU A 803 23.37 28.58 23.77
N ILE A 804 22.84 27.39 24.10
CA ILE A 804 22.66 26.31 23.13
C ILE A 804 21.73 26.75 21.98
N LEU A 805 20.61 27.40 22.30
CA LEU A 805 19.67 27.92 21.31
C LEU A 805 20.32 28.94 20.37
N LEU A 806 21.09 29.89 20.90
CA LEU A 806 21.79 30.89 20.07
C LEU A 806 22.80 30.19 19.14
N LYS A 807 23.51 29.17 19.64
CA LYS A 807 24.44 28.37 18.82
C LYS A 807 23.72 27.60 17.71
N THR A 808 22.57 26.99 17.97
CA THR A 808 21.82 26.26 16.94
C THR A 808 21.21 27.19 15.89
N LEU A 809 20.97 28.46 16.23
CA LEU A 809 20.59 29.51 15.28
C LEU A 809 21.78 30.05 14.45
N GLY A 810 23.01 29.59 14.72
CA GLY A 810 24.21 30.02 14.01
C GLY A 810 24.72 31.40 14.44
N LEU A 811 24.32 31.91 15.62
CA LEU A 811 24.82 33.17 16.15
C LEU A 811 26.21 32.99 16.75
N ASP A 812 27.11 33.94 16.46
CA ASP A 812 28.46 33.94 17.02
C ASP A 812 28.42 34.29 18.52
N LEU A 813 28.76 33.31 19.37
CA LEU A 813 28.78 33.47 20.82
C LEU A 813 29.98 34.29 21.31
N THR A 814 30.96 34.59 20.46
CA THR A 814 32.20 35.29 20.85
C THR A 814 31.90 36.68 21.41
N SER A 815 31.01 37.44 20.78
CA SER A 815 30.60 38.76 21.28
C SER A 815 29.90 38.68 22.64
N LEU A 816 29.08 37.64 22.85
CA LEU A 816 28.40 37.42 24.11
C LEU A 816 29.38 36.96 25.21
N ALA A 817 30.42 36.20 24.85
CA ALA A 817 31.47 35.79 25.78
C ALA A 817 32.28 36.99 26.28
N ILE A 818 32.58 37.97 25.41
CA ILE A 818 33.24 39.22 25.81
C ILE A 818 32.35 40.00 26.80
N PHE A 819 31.07 40.18 26.48
CA PHE A 819 30.12 40.86 27.38
C PHE A 819 29.97 40.12 28.73
N THR A 820 29.82 38.80 28.68
CA THR A 820 29.70 37.96 29.89
C THR A 820 30.98 38.00 30.72
N GLY A 821 32.15 38.08 30.08
CA GLY A 821 33.43 38.28 30.76
C GLY A 821 33.48 39.61 31.50
N ALA A 822 33.07 40.70 30.87
CA ALA A 822 32.99 42.02 31.52
C ALA A 822 32.01 42.04 32.70
N VAL A 823 30.80 41.47 32.53
CA VAL A 823 29.81 41.31 33.62
C VAL A 823 30.36 40.43 34.73
N GLY A 824 31.04 39.32 34.39
CA GLY A 824 31.65 38.39 35.34
C GLY A 824 32.72 39.05 36.20
N VAL A 825 33.58 39.89 35.61
CA VAL A 825 34.55 40.72 36.34
C VAL A 825 33.82 41.69 37.27
N GLY A 826 32.78 42.38 36.79
CA GLY A 826 31.96 43.28 37.61
C GLY A 826 31.32 42.61 38.81
N ILE A 827 30.74 41.42 38.63
CA ILE A 827 30.19 40.60 39.72
C ILE A 827 31.30 40.15 40.68
N GLY A 828 32.45 39.73 40.15
CA GLY A 828 33.61 39.31 40.95
C GLY A 828 34.13 40.41 41.86
N LEU A 829 34.20 41.65 41.37
CA LEU A 829 34.54 42.83 42.17
C LEU A 829 33.48 43.10 43.26
N GLY A 830 32.19 42.98 42.94
CA GLY A 830 31.11 43.13 43.93
C GLY A 830 31.09 42.02 44.99
N LEU A 831 31.52 40.81 44.64
CA LEU A 831 31.61 39.66 45.54
C LEU A 831 32.97 39.56 46.26
N GLN A 832 33.90 40.49 46.01
CA GLN A 832 35.28 40.41 46.50
C GLN A 832 35.33 40.33 48.03
N SER A 833 34.60 41.18 48.74
CA SER A 833 34.55 41.16 50.22
C SER A 833 34.05 39.82 50.75
N ILE A 834 33.05 39.23 50.09
CA ILE A 834 32.49 37.94 50.45
C ILE A 834 33.51 36.82 50.26
N ALA A 835 34.21 36.81 49.13
CA ALA A 835 35.27 35.84 48.84
C ALA A 835 36.44 35.98 49.83
N ASN A 836 36.81 37.23 50.17
CA ASN A 836 37.87 37.49 51.15
C ASN A 836 37.49 36.94 52.52
N ASN A 837 36.28 37.24 53.02
CA ASN A 837 35.80 36.74 54.31
C ASN A 837 35.72 35.20 54.33
N PHE A 838 35.35 34.58 53.21
CA PHE A 838 35.30 33.13 53.07
C PHE A 838 36.69 32.49 53.10
N ILE A 839 37.66 33.04 52.35
CA ILE A 839 39.05 32.56 52.33
C ILE A 839 39.68 32.75 53.71
N SER A 840 39.49 33.91 54.35
CA SER A 840 39.93 34.15 55.72
C SER A 840 39.33 33.14 56.68
N GLY A 841 38.02 32.83 56.57
CA GLY A 841 37.37 31.79 57.38
C GLY A 841 37.99 30.40 57.18
N ILE A 842 38.29 30.00 55.94
CA ILE A 842 38.97 28.72 55.64
C ILE A 842 40.37 28.70 56.26
N ILE A 843 41.15 29.78 56.10
CA ILE A 843 42.50 29.90 56.68
C ILE A 843 42.42 29.78 58.20
N LEU A 844 41.48 30.47 58.85
CA LEU A 844 41.25 30.35 60.29
C LEU A 844 40.89 28.92 60.73
N LEU A 845 40.09 28.19 59.95
CA LEU A 845 39.74 26.80 60.26
C LEU A 845 40.90 25.81 60.04
N LEU A 846 41.76 26.07 59.05
CA LEU A 846 42.91 25.23 58.70
C LEU A 846 44.10 25.47 59.63
N GLU A 847 44.50 26.73 59.80
CA GLU A 847 45.63 27.13 60.64
C GLU A 847 45.27 27.14 62.13
N ARG A 848 43.98 27.25 62.46
CA ARG A 848 43.44 27.29 63.82
C ARG A 848 44.17 28.27 64.76
N PRO A 849 44.40 29.54 64.38
CA PRO A 849 45.06 30.52 65.25
C PRO A 849 44.20 30.95 66.45
N LEU A 850 42.90 30.62 66.43
CA LEU A 850 41.91 30.92 67.47
C LEU A 850 40.91 29.76 67.58
N LYS A 851 40.51 29.42 68.80
CA LYS A 851 39.58 28.33 69.14
C LYS A 851 38.33 28.88 69.80
N THR A 852 37.26 28.08 69.75
CA THR A 852 36.03 28.37 70.49
C THR A 852 36.35 28.46 71.99
N LYS A 853 35.84 29.49 72.67
CA LYS A 853 36.15 29.90 74.05
C LYS A 853 37.47 30.64 74.27
N ASP A 854 38.21 30.97 73.22
CA ASP A 854 39.36 31.87 73.37
C ASP A 854 38.88 33.31 73.64
N LEU A 855 39.59 33.98 74.54
CA LEU A 855 39.46 35.41 74.83
C LEU A 855 40.23 36.18 73.77
N VAL A 856 39.53 37.00 72.99
CA VAL A 856 40.13 37.72 71.87
C VAL A 856 39.71 39.18 71.87
N THR A 857 40.65 40.05 71.48
CA THR A 857 40.39 41.46 71.20
C THR A 857 40.42 41.64 69.69
N VAL A 858 39.27 41.82 69.07
CA VAL A 858 39.15 41.99 67.61
C VAL A 858 38.56 43.36 67.31
N ALA A 859 39.31 44.20 66.60
CA ALA A 859 38.91 45.58 66.27
C ALA A 859 38.50 46.43 67.49
N GLY A 860 39.14 46.20 68.65
CA GLY A 860 38.90 46.96 69.88
C GLY A 860 37.71 46.48 70.72
N ILE A 861 37.08 45.36 70.34
CA ILE A 861 36.02 44.71 71.12
C ILE A 861 36.62 43.49 71.83
N GLU A 862 36.48 43.45 73.16
CA GLU A 862 36.91 42.32 73.99
C GLU A 862 35.73 41.40 74.30
N GLY A 863 35.95 40.10 74.13
CA GLY A 863 34.93 39.09 74.40
C GLY A 863 35.43 37.67 74.16
N GLU A 864 34.54 36.71 74.39
CA GLU A 864 34.81 35.29 74.20
C GLU A 864 34.30 34.82 72.82
N VAL A 865 35.11 34.03 72.10
CA VAL A 865 34.69 33.42 70.82
C VAL A 865 33.61 32.37 71.07
N SER A 866 32.38 32.66 70.65
CA SER A 866 31.23 31.76 70.79
C SER A 866 31.13 30.75 69.66
N ASP A 867 31.32 31.18 68.41
CA ASP A 867 31.23 30.31 67.24
C ASP A 867 32.10 30.84 66.09
N ILE A 868 32.71 29.92 65.34
CA ILE A 868 33.57 30.24 64.19
C ILE A 868 32.86 29.73 62.95
N GLY A 869 32.11 30.62 62.30
CA GLY A 869 31.51 30.35 61.00
C GLY A 869 32.51 30.58 59.86
N ILE A 870 32.21 30.02 58.69
CA ILE A 870 33.02 30.16 57.48
C ILE A 870 33.17 31.62 56.99
N ARG A 871 32.29 32.55 57.40
CA ARG A 871 32.32 33.97 56.96
C ARG A 871 32.42 34.97 58.10
N SER A 872 32.24 34.53 59.34
CA SER A 872 32.17 35.41 60.50
C SER A 872 32.47 34.64 61.77
N VAL A 873 33.16 35.28 62.71
CA VAL A 873 33.34 34.80 64.07
C VAL A 873 32.36 35.55 64.96
N THR A 874 31.55 34.82 65.71
CA THR A 874 30.62 35.42 66.67
C THR A 874 31.32 35.52 68.02
N VAL A 875 31.53 36.75 68.47
CA VAL A 875 32.17 37.05 69.77
C VAL A 875 31.08 37.51 70.74
N ARG A 876 31.03 36.88 71.91
CA ARG A 876 30.13 37.28 73.00
C ARG A 876 30.88 38.24 73.91
N THR A 877 30.43 39.49 73.93
CA THR A 877 30.99 40.55 74.78
C THR A 877 30.57 40.39 76.24
N TYR A 878 31.37 40.93 77.15
CA TYR A 878 31.12 40.93 78.59
C TYR A 878 30.08 41.94 79.04
#